data_AF-A0A919U7E5-F1
#
_entry.id   AF-A0A919U7E5-F1
#
_cell.length_a   1.000
_cell.length_b   1.000
_cell.length_c   1.000
_cell.angle_alpha   90.00
_cell.angle_beta   90.00
_cell.angle_gamma   90.00
#
_symmetry.space_group_name_H-M   'P 1'
#
loop_
_entity.id
_entity.type
_entity.pdbx_description
1 polymer ?
#
loop_
_entity_poly.entity_id
_entity_poly.type
_entity_poly.pdbx_seq_one_letter_code
_entity_poly.pdbx_strand_id
1 'polypeptide(L)'
;MQRLDEIERQLHASEPGAPARRLSRLLADRAEHNVRTRSAPLLDLVSRLGDRLRADGVPVTSSGGPWSFRELDVYDLFVAEDIPFELEPPNRIPLADWFADGEPGRRPLLALGTHPLFTTRFRRECVDLLGSHSFGAEITGGQPLHPNLLARALAVPGVAAMLAAEVDVLTAAAAAAPIGELKRILHRLGPLRTPAGYAAFGPLLDRLATLDPADALSRTLRCGIPVELAWPAYVQAFAGLDPAHLRTDQDWPLLAIHDNDNAVVLGPSGVIARYHLNVPERDGIEGRFQPRCTLHGGRLLVSWRARGTEVGYWADTLDVVLDVADVDAELAGIVVGPATRPPTFSDVVPGGRFEPVPDGGPVRRRWRRELPAGAPAAFGAVDGETGWDVIDTAGMSCVRSVDGRQVPLPATAVVAQIAGVLRLPGGADRLVTADPFGAVTIWDPVTGTPAYGPDRAEGMPPVGWWDLLGPRDQAASAAMRAGGPLPPATDPVLVAGVERQATIAADLTATVHLFRALRHLPPSPLVPAHADDATLTNAVAGLAYASKFGAPRRSARADLTAGYRLMDLLHSLPAALRGGSSPRSAGVRGWSRVVGGLGALALRAGMATTPAPEREALATLLTALADAGLADGTAGLSMLTVVVDDEFPGDIAAKFDLRAVVAEGIHSGLGRSCHRVIVRGAAPERDGLQVVERTPLGAWGTTGSVQRFVDLLAERGPVTWRPEWAAPAATAVGVRAATATALLTGALYAVAADDVVVPADYLAATGLTARRERAASRKLGALPPGRLLHLLNAAMPTDPETLWRSGPDVARLAAAWNTPSPTPYEP
;
A
#
# COMPACT_ATOMS: atom_id res chain seq x y z
N MET A 1 -2.39 35.36 -14.53
CA MET A 1 -1.55 36.10 -15.48
C MET A 1 -1.09 37.44 -14.94
N GLN A 2 -1.93 38.48 -14.87
CA GLN A 2 -1.47 39.87 -14.56
C GLN A 2 -0.60 40.02 -13.28
N ARG A 3 -0.86 39.22 -12.23
CA ARG A 3 -0.06 39.22 -11.00
C ARG A 3 1.31 38.54 -11.15
N LEU A 4 1.46 37.58 -12.06
CA LEU A 4 2.71 36.87 -12.32
C LEU A 4 3.60 37.67 -13.27
N ASP A 5 3.03 38.35 -14.26
CA ASP A 5 3.78 39.23 -15.18
C ASP A 5 4.39 40.42 -14.43
N GLU A 6 3.70 40.91 -13.39
CA GLU A 6 4.23 41.92 -12.48
C GLU A 6 5.37 41.37 -11.60
N ILE A 7 5.21 40.16 -11.06
CA ILE A 7 6.25 39.49 -10.26
C ILE A 7 7.51 39.23 -11.11
N GLU A 8 7.34 38.80 -12.35
CA GLU A 8 8.44 38.57 -13.28
C GLU A 8 9.23 39.85 -13.58
N ARG A 9 8.55 40.95 -13.91
CA ARG A 9 9.22 42.24 -14.16
C ARG A 9 9.99 42.72 -12.94
N GLN A 10 9.41 42.56 -11.74
CA GLN A 10 10.10 42.88 -10.48
C GLN A 10 11.32 41.99 -10.24
N LEU A 11 11.26 40.71 -10.63
CA LEU A 11 12.37 39.77 -10.47
C LEU A 11 13.50 40.01 -11.48
N HIS A 12 13.20 40.35 -12.73
CA HIS A 12 14.23 40.71 -13.70
C HIS A 12 14.97 42.00 -13.34
N ALA A 13 14.28 42.97 -12.73
CA ALA A 13 14.87 44.22 -12.28
C ALA A 13 15.61 44.11 -10.93
N SER A 14 15.59 42.94 -10.29
CA SER A 14 16.17 42.73 -8.95
C SER A 14 17.66 42.34 -8.98
N GLU A 15 18.32 42.50 -7.84
CA GLU A 15 19.73 42.13 -7.63
C GLU A 15 20.00 40.65 -7.98
N PRO A 16 21.23 40.29 -8.40
CA PRO A 16 21.59 38.89 -8.65
C PRO A 16 21.22 37.96 -7.48
N GLY A 17 20.59 36.83 -7.82
CA GLY A 17 20.16 35.81 -6.87
C GLY A 17 18.84 36.09 -6.15
N ALA A 18 18.25 37.28 -6.29
CA ALA A 18 16.90 37.55 -5.77
C ALA A 18 15.80 36.66 -6.41
N PRO A 19 15.86 36.33 -7.72
CA PRO A 19 14.94 35.36 -8.32
C PRO A 19 15.04 33.98 -7.67
N ALA A 20 16.25 33.45 -7.47
CA ALA A 20 16.47 32.16 -6.83
C ALA A 20 15.94 32.13 -5.38
N ARG A 21 16.26 33.14 -4.56
CA ARG A 21 15.75 33.26 -3.18
C ARG A 21 14.23 33.37 -3.10
N ARG A 22 13.59 34.00 -4.09
CA ARG A 22 12.13 34.11 -4.13
C ARG A 22 11.49 32.78 -4.55
N LEU A 23 12.10 32.08 -5.50
CA LEU A 23 11.64 30.77 -5.93
C LEU A 23 11.78 29.73 -4.80
N SER A 24 12.90 29.73 -4.07
CA SER A 24 13.09 28.91 -2.86
C SER A 24 11.96 29.09 -1.85
N ARG A 25 11.60 30.34 -1.53
CA ARG A 25 10.52 30.65 -0.59
C ARG A 25 9.16 30.18 -1.09
N LEU A 26 8.90 30.30 -2.39
CA LEU A 26 7.65 29.84 -2.98
C LEU A 26 7.51 28.32 -2.95
N LEU A 27 8.60 27.59 -3.22
CA LEU A 27 8.61 26.13 -3.11
C LEU A 27 8.45 25.68 -1.65
N ALA A 28 9.13 26.34 -0.71
CA ALA A 28 9.00 26.08 0.73
C ALA A 28 7.57 26.32 1.23
N ASP A 29 6.95 27.44 0.86
CA ASP A 29 5.57 27.78 1.23
C ASP A 29 4.57 26.73 0.70
N ARG A 30 4.75 26.27 -0.54
CA ARG A 30 3.92 25.21 -1.12
C ARG A 30 4.10 23.87 -0.40
N ALA A 31 5.32 23.53 0.00
CA ALA A 31 5.61 22.33 0.77
C ALA A 31 4.99 22.39 2.19
N GLU A 32 5.13 23.52 2.88
CA GLU A 32 4.57 23.77 4.23
C GLU A 32 3.03 23.66 4.21
N HIS A 33 2.39 24.22 3.19
CA HIS A 33 0.94 24.15 3.02
C HIS A 33 0.45 22.83 2.41
N ASN A 34 1.35 21.85 2.17
CA ASN A 34 1.05 20.54 1.60
C ASN A 34 0.23 20.65 0.29
N VAL A 35 0.60 21.61 -0.57
CA VAL A 35 -0.05 21.80 -1.87
C VAL A 35 0.35 20.62 -2.76
N ARG A 36 -0.65 19.87 -3.24
CA ARG A 36 -0.44 18.62 -4.00
C ARG A 36 -0.62 18.76 -5.51
N THR A 37 -1.19 19.88 -5.95
CA THR A 37 -1.51 20.12 -7.36
C THR A 37 -0.43 20.91 -8.04
N ARG A 38 -0.14 20.54 -9.28
CA ARG A 38 0.74 21.26 -10.20
C ARG A 38 0.29 22.69 -10.39
N SER A 39 1.27 23.51 -10.77
CA SER A 39 1.05 24.90 -11.12
C SER A 39 1.68 25.19 -12.48
N ALA A 40 0.88 25.09 -13.54
CA ALA A 40 1.29 25.56 -14.87
C ALA A 40 1.83 27.00 -14.84
N PRO A 41 1.23 27.95 -14.08
CA PRO A 41 1.77 29.30 -13.98
C PRO A 41 3.15 29.38 -13.28
N LEU A 42 3.46 28.46 -12.36
CA LEU A 42 4.79 28.38 -11.75
C LEU A 42 5.83 27.88 -12.75
N LEU A 43 5.51 26.82 -13.50
CA LEU A 43 6.41 26.27 -14.52
C LEU A 43 6.73 27.31 -15.60
N ASP A 44 5.70 28.05 -16.03
CA ASP A 44 5.81 29.14 -16.99
C ASP A 44 6.70 30.28 -16.45
N LEU A 45 6.50 30.68 -15.19
CA LEU A 45 7.38 31.66 -14.52
C LEU A 45 8.84 31.18 -14.46
N VAL A 46 9.08 29.93 -14.07
CA VAL A 46 10.44 29.36 -14.01
C VAL A 46 11.08 29.33 -15.38
N SER A 47 10.32 28.93 -16.41
CA SER A 47 10.80 28.89 -17.79
C SER A 47 11.25 30.27 -18.26
N ARG A 48 10.49 31.34 -17.96
CA ARG A 48 10.85 32.71 -18.35
C ARG A 48 12.01 33.28 -17.57
N LEU A 49 12.15 32.90 -16.29
CA LEU A 49 13.30 33.28 -15.46
C LEU A 49 14.57 32.47 -15.75
N GLY A 50 14.53 31.44 -16.60
CA GLY A 50 15.61 30.47 -16.80
C GLY A 50 16.96 31.10 -17.13
N ASP A 51 17.01 32.03 -18.11
CA ASP A 51 18.24 32.73 -18.47
C ASP A 51 18.82 33.54 -17.30
N ARG A 52 17.95 34.19 -16.52
CA ARG A 52 18.36 34.98 -15.35
C ARG A 52 18.87 34.08 -14.24
N LEU A 53 18.17 32.98 -13.94
CA LEU A 53 18.57 32.03 -12.90
C LEU A 53 19.93 31.38 -13.23
N ARG A 54 20.16 31.03 -14.51
CA ARG A 54 21.46 30.55 -14.99
C ARG A 54 22.55 31.61 -14.86
N ALA A 55 22.29 32.83 -15.33
CA ALA A 55 23.25 33.92 -15.29
C ALA A 55 23.65 34.32 -13.87
N ASP A 56 22.71 34.25 -12.92
CA ASP A 56 22.96 34.58 -11.53
C ASP A 56 23.80 33.50 -10.81
N GLY A 57 23.73 32.25 -11.25
CA GLY A 57 24.51 31.14 -10.69
C GLY A 57 24.15 30.77 -9.24
N VAL A 58 23.13 31.40 -8.66
CA VAL A 58 22.69 31.16 -7.28
C VAL A 58 21.69 30.00 -7.25
N PRO A 59 21.94 28.93 -6.47
CA PRO A 59 21.07 27.78 -6.44
C PRO A 59 19.70 28.08 -5.84
N VAL A 60 18.66 27.53 -6.47
CA VAL A 60 17.32 27.43 -5.86
C VAL A 60 17.36 26.33 -4.81
N THR A 61 17.15 26.71 -3.55
CA THR A 61 17.12 25.80 -2.41
C THR A 61 15.71 25.31 -2.11
N SER A 62 15.58 24.05 -1.72
CA SER A 62 14.34 23.50 -1.15
C SER A 62 14.51 23.27 0.34
N SER A 63 13.76 23.99 1.16
CA SER A 63 13.72 23.79 2.60
C SER A 63 12.44 23.06 2.98
N GLY A 64 12.57 21.82 3.41
CA GLY A 64 11.48 21.00 3.91
C GLY A 64 11.94 19.55 3.95
N GLY A 65 11.57 18.81 4.99
CA GLY A 65 11.97 17.42 5.17
C GLY A 65 11.51 16.47 4.04
N PRO A 66 11.30 15.16 4.30
CA PRO A 66 11.08 14.14 3.26
C PRO A 66 9.96 14.40 2.22
N TRP A 67 9.13 15.42 2.41
CA TRP A 67 7.98 15.79 1.61
C TRP A 67 8.20 16.98 0.65
N SER A 68 9.40 17.59 0.64
CA SER A 68 9.74 18.77 -0.18
C SER A 68 9.94 18.48 -1.68
N PHE A 69 10.10 17.21 -2.06
CA PHE A 69 10.32 16.77 -3.45
C PHE A 69 9.01 16.38 -4.17
N ARG A 70 7.98 17.24 -4.10
CA ARG A 70 6.67 17.01 -4.76
C ARG A 70 6.54 17.70 -6.12
N GLU A 71 7.33 18.74 -6.38
CA GLU A 71 7.30 19.54 -7.61
C GLU A 71 8.17 18.92 -8.73
N LEU A 72 7.91 17.67 -9.10
CA LEU A 72 8.77 16.93 -10.04
C LEU A 72 8.93 17.63 -11.39
N ASP A 73 7.90 18.32 -11.87
CA ASP A 73 7.97 19.09 -13.12
C ASP A 73 8.90 20.30 -13.00
N VAL A 74 8.96 20.95 -11.83
CA VAL A 74 9.87 22.09 -11.62
C VAL A 74 11.32 21.58 -11.57
N TYR A 75 11.58 20.47 -10.88
CA TYR A 75 12.92 19.88 -10.83
C TYR A 75 13.37 19.31 -12.18
N ASP A 76 12.47 18.68 -12.94
CA ASP A 76 12.78 18.26 -14.31
C ASP A 76 13.10 19.46 -15.21
N LEU A 77 12.40 20.58 -15.05
CA LEU A 77 12.72 21.83 -15.76
C LEU A 77 14.08 22.39 -15.32
N PHE A 78 14.40 22.38 -14.02
CA PHE A 78 15.71 22.84 -13.55
C PHE A 78 16.85 22.04 -14.17
N VAL A 79 16.74 20.71 -14.18
CA VAL A 79 17.76 19.85 -14.79
C VAL A 79 17.80 20.04 -16.31
N ALA A 80 16.65 20.15 -16.97
CA ALA A 80 16.59 20.30 -18.42
C ALA A 80 17.19 21.63 -18.93
N GLU A 81 17.11 22.69 -18.13
CA GLU A 81 17.56 24.04 -18.49
C GLU A 81 18.86 24.45 -17.79
N ASP A 82 19.57 23.51 -17.16
CA ASP A 82 20.80 23.75 -16.38
C ASP A 82 20.67 24.86 -15.32
N ILE A 83 19.49 24.98 -14.70
CA ILE A 83 19.23 25.95 -13.63
C ILE A 83 19.85 25.42 -12.33
N PRO A 84 20.73 26.18 -11.64
CA PRO A 84 21.31 25.74 -10.38
C PRO A 84 20.25 25.50 -9.30
N PHE A 85 20.31 24.34 -8.64
CA PHE A 85 19.46 24.02 -7.49
C PHE A 85 20.22 23.20 -6.45
N GLU A 86 19.81 23.34 -5.19
CA GLU A 86 20.30 22.56 -4.07
C GLU A 86 19.12 21.86 -3.39
N LEU A 87 19.27 20.55 -3.23
CA LEU A 87 18.24 19.69 -2.65
C LEU A 87 18.90 18.55 -1.88
N GLU A 88 18.39 18.26 -0.69
CA GLU A 88 18.73 17.02 0.01
C GLU A 88 18.20 15.80 -0.78
N PRO A 89 19.01 14.75 -0.99
CA PRO A 89 18.57 13.58 -1.74
C PRO A 89 17.23 13.05 -1.21
N PRO A 90 16.18 12.98 -2.05
CA PRO A 90 14.86 12.62 -1.58
C PRO A 90 14.82 11.14 -1.21
N ASN A 91 14.29 10.83 -0.04
CA ASN A 91 14.07 9.44 0.39
C ASN A 91 12.98 8.73 -0.41
N ARG A 92 12.16 9.46 -1.18
CA ARG A 92 11.08 8.94 -2.04
C ARG A 92 10.81 9.89 -3.21
N ILE A 93 10.46 9.34 -4.37
CA ILE A 93 9.94 10.12 -5.50
C ILE A 93 8.43 9.83 -5.63
N PRO A 94 7.53 10.80 -5.38
CA PRO A 94 6.10 10.55 -5.29
C PRO A 94 5.42 10.44 -6.67
N LEU A 95 5.88 9.52 -7.52
CA LEU A 95 5.36 9.30 -8.87
C LEU A 95 3.85 9.00 -8.89
N ALA A 96 3.34 8.24 -7.92
CA ALA A 96 1.91 7.93 -7.86
C ALA A 96 1.06 9.19 -7.62
N ASP A 97 1.50 10.08 -6.72
CA ASP A 97 0.82 11.36 -6.47
C ASP A 97 0.93 12.26 -7.71
N TRP A 98 2.08 12.29 -8.35
CA TRP A 98 2.33 13.03 -9.58
C TRP A 98 1.47 12.55 -10.77
N PHE A 99 1.18 11.25 -10.85
CA PHE A 99 0.27 10.70 -11.85
C PHE A 99 -1.19 10.99 -11.53
N ALA A 100 -1.57 11.00 -10.24
CA ALA A 100 -2.92 11.31 -9.77
C ALA A 100 -3.29 12.78 -10.01
N ASP A 101 -2.30 13.66 -10.11
CA ASP A 101 -2.50 15.05 -10.48
C ASP A 101 -2.74 15.22 -11.99
N GLY A 102 -3.92 15.72 -12.33
CA GLY A 102 -4.39 15.98 -13.69
C GLY A 102 -4.30 17.44 -14.14
N GLU A 103 -3.81 18.35 -13.29
CA GLU A 103 -3.63 19.75 -13.67
C GLU A 103 -2.60 19.89 -14.81
N PRO A 104 -2.74 20.89 -15.70
CA PRO A 104 -1.86 21.06 -16.85
C PRO A 104 -0.41 21.36 -16.45
N GLY A 105 0.51 21.14 -17.38
CA GLY A 105 1.96 21.37 -17.17
C GLY A 105 2.78 20.11 -16.93
N ARG A 106 2.27 18.93 -17.30
CA ARG A 106 3.01 17.66 -17.17
C ARG A 106 4.23 17.62 -18.09
N ARG A 107 5.41 17.42 -17.49
CA ARG A 107 6.69 17.28 -18.17
C ARG A 107 7.03 15.81 -18.48
N PRO A 108 7.97 15.56 -19.42
CA PRO A 108 8.37 14.20 -19.79
C PRO A 108 9.20 13.48 -18.72
N LEU A 109 9.74 14.19 -17.71
CA LEU A 109 10.60 13.67 -16.63
C LEU A 109 11.91 13.00 -17.10
N LEU A 110 12.31 13.22 -18.36
CA LEU A 110 13.48 12.57 -18.92
C LEU A 110 14.78 13.10 -18.30
N ALA A 111 14.88 14.44 -18.17
CA ALA A 111 16.07 15.08 -17.62
C ALA A 111 16.26 14.68 -16.15
N LEU A 112 15.18 14.68 -15.37
CA LEU A 112 15.19 14.24 -13.98
C LEU A 112 15.60 12.77 -13.85
N GLY A 113 15.07 11.87 -14.70
CA GLY A 113 15.38 10.45 -14.67
C GLY A 113 16.85 10.14 -14.97
N THR A 114 17.51 10.93 -15.81
CA THR A 114 18.93 10.76 -16.17
C THR A 114 19.90 11.47 -15.23
N HIS A 115 19.41 12.34 -14.35
CA HIS A 115 20.27 13.11 -13.47
C HIS A 115 20.93 12.19 -12.39
N PRO A 116 22.25 12.30 -12.13
CA PRO A 116 22.95 11.42 -11.20
C PRO A 116 22.38 11.38 -9.78
N LEU A 117 21.85 12.51 -9.28
CA LEU A 117 21.23 12.57 -7.94
C LEU A 117 19.93 11.74 -7.84
N PHE A 118 19.21 11.55 -8.94
CA PHE A 118 17.87 10.95 -8.92
C PHE A 118 17.80 9.59 -9.60
N THR A 119 18.67 9.32 -10.58
CA THR A 119 18.51 8.19 -11.52
C THR A 119 18.27 6.84 -10.85
N THR A 120 19.06 6.49 -9.83
CA THR A 120 18.91 5.21 -9.12
C THR A 120 17.60 5.13 -8.34
N ARG A 121 17.18 6.22 -7.68
CA ARG A 121 15.92 6.24 -6.95
C ARG A 121 14.72 6.26 -7.90
N PHE A 122 14.81 7.04 -8.97
CA PHE A 122 13.75 7.19 -9.98
C PHE A 122 13.45 5.86 -10.67
N ARG A 123 14.48 5.12 -11.09
CA ARG A 123 14.35 3.76 -11.63
C ARG A 123 13.56 2.82 -10.71
N ARG A 124 13.94 2.76 -9.42
CA ARG A 124 13.25 1.93 -8.42
C ARG A 124 11.78 2.34 -8.26
N GLU A 125 11.53 3.64 -8.16
CA GLU A 125 10.18 4.19 -8.00
C GLU A 125 9.29 3.95 -9.23
N CYS A 126 9.85 3.85 -10.44
CA CYS A 126 9.07 3.50 -11.64
C CYS A 126 8.51 2.07 -11.59
N VAL A 127 9.24 1.10 -11.02
CA VAL A 127 8.72 -0.26 -10.81
C VAL A 127 7.74 -0.27 -9.64
N ASP A 128 8.08 0.39 -8.54
CA ASP A 128 7.23 0.43 -7.35
C ASP A 128 5.89 1.17 -7.61
N LEU A 129 5.88 2.13 -8.54
CA LEU A 129 4.68 2.77 -9.07
C LEU A 129 3.67 1.75 -9.59
N LEU A 130 4.11 0.72 -10.32
CA LEU A 130 3.21 -0.27 -10.92
C LEU A 130 2.52 -1.15 -9.87
N GLY A 131 3.11 -1.27 -8.68
CA GLY A 131 2.52 -1.94 -7.51
C GLY A 131 1.77 -0.98 -6.57
N SER A 132 1.72 0.32 -6.87
CA SER A 132 1.14 1.32 -5.98
C SER A 132 -0.39 1.35 -6.08
N HIS A 133 -1.07 1.21 -4.95
CA HIS A 133 -2.53 1.34 -4.89
C HIS A 133 -3.00 2.73 -5.38
N SER A 134 -2.22 3.79 -5.12
CA SER A 134 -2.53 5.16 -5.58
C SER A 134 -2.42 5.31 -7.10
N PHE A 135 -1.72 4.39 -7.77
CA PHE A 135 -1.63 4.31 -9.22
C PHE A 135 -2.65 3.33 -9.83
N GLY A 136 -3.46 2.66 -8.99
CA GLY A 136 -4.48 1.71 -9.42
C GLY A 136 -4.08 0.23 -9.34
N ALA A 137 -3.01 -0.12 -8.62
CA ALA A 137 -2.62 -1.50 -8.34
C ALA A 137 -3.46 -2.17 -7.24
N GLU A 138 -3.48 -3.50 -7.16
CA GLU A 138 -4.13 -4.22 -6.05
C GLU A 138 -3.34 -4.11 -4.74
N ILE A 139 -4.08 -4.12 -3.62
CA ILE A 139 -3.52 -4.09 -2.25
C ILE A 139 -2.58 -5.28 -2.01
N THR A 140 -2.80 -6.40 -2.68
CA THR A 140 -2.02 -7.64 -2.50
C THR A 140 -0.64 -7.64 -3.13
N GLY A 141 -0.27 -6.63 -3.94
CA GLY A 141 1.05 -6.56 -4.60
C GLY A 141 1.29 -7.71 -5.59
N GLY A 142 2.16 -7.50 -6.59
CA GLY A 142 2.58 -8.57 -7.51
C GLY A 142 1.51 -9.12 -8.47
N GLN A 143 0.30 -8.56 -8.48
CA GLN A 143 -0.74 -8.90 -9.44
C GLN A 143 -0.49 -8.23 -10.80
N PRO A 144 -0.94 -8.82 -11.91
CA PRO A 144 -0.81 -8.22 -13.24
C PRO A 144 -1.48 -6.85 -13.31
N LEU A 145 -0.80 -5.86 -13.91
CA LEU A 145 -1.32 -4.51 -14.06
C LEU A 145 -2.24 -4.40 -15.26
N HIS A 146 -3.32 -3.62 -15.13
CA HIS A 146 -4.22 -3.35 -16.24
C HIS A 146 -3.47 -2.67 -17.42
N PRO A 147 -3.67 -3.09 -18.68
CA PRO A 147 -2.96 -2.55 -19.86
C PRO A 147 -2.99 -1.02 -19.98
N ASN A 148 -4.13 -0.37 -19.70
CA ASN A 148 -4.23 1.10 -19.73
C ASN A 148 -3.36 1.81 -18.68
N LEU A 149 -3.17 1.21 -17.50
CA LEU A 149 -2.31 1.79 -16.47
C LEU A 149 -0.84 1.68 -16.90
N LEU A 150 -0.47 0.55 -17.51
CA LEU A 150 0.85 0.40 -18.12
C LEU A 150 1.04 1.40 -19.26
N ALA A 151 0.09 1.52 -20.19
CA ALA A 151 0.14 2.47 -21.30
C ALA A 151 0.25 3.92 -20.78
N ARG A 152 -0.50 4.29 -19.74
CA ARG A 152 -0.41 5.60 -19.07
C ARG A 152 0.97 5.85 -18.47
N ALA A 153 1.62 4.84 -17.87
CA ALA A 153 2.99 4.97 -17.37
C ALA A 153 3.98 5.17 -18.52
N LEU A 154 3.86 4.36 -19.57
CA LEU A 154 4.75 4.38 -20.74
C LEU A 154 4.58 5.62 -21.62
N ALA A 155 3.44 6.30 -21.54
CA ALA A 155 3.21 7.58 -22.22
C ALA A 155 4.11 8.72 -21.71
N VAL A 156 4.75 8.56 -20.54
CA VAL A 156 5.71 9.53 -20.00
C VAL A 156 7.13 9.05 -20.34
N PRO A 157 7.88 9.75 -21.23
CA PRO A 157 9.17 9.26 -21.74
C PRO A 157 10.20 8.91 -20.67
N GLY A 158 10.36 9.75 -19.65
CA GLY A 158 11.29 9.50 -18.54
C GLY A 158 10.91 8.29 -17.71
N VAL A 159 9.61 8.06 -17.48
CA VAL A 159 9.11 6.87 -16.77
C VAL A 159 9.32 5.62 -17.62
N ALA A 160 9.03 5.67 -18.92
CA ALA A 160 9.26 4.54 -19.83
C ALA A 160 10.74 4.12 -19.89
N ALA A 161 11.65 5.09 -20.05
CA ALA A 161 13.09 4.85 -20.10
C ALA A 161 13.63 4.28 -18.77
N MET A 162 13.23 4.88 -17.64
CA MET A 162 13.71 4.44 -16.32
C MET A 162 13.10 3.11 -15.90
N LEU A 163 11.85 2.83 -16.28
CA LEU A 163 11.22 1.53 -16.08
C LEU A 163 11.95 0.45 -16.89
N ALA A 164 12.27 0.70 -18.17
CA ALA A 164 13.05 -0.24 -18.98
C ALA A 164 14.42 -0.55 -18.36
N ALA A 165 15.12 0.50 -17.90
CA ALA A 165 16.42 0.34 -17.25
C ALA A 165 16.36 -0.44 -15.92
N GLU A 166 15.33 -0.22 -15.10
CA GLU A 166 15.14 -1.01 -13.86
C GLU A 166 14.73 -2.45 -14.15
N VAL A 167 13.88 -2.69 -15.16
CA VAL A 167 13.51 -4.05 -15.59
C VAL A 167 14.74 -4.81 -16.10
N ASP A 168 15.63 -4.16 -16.85
CA ASP A 168 16.90 -4.75 -17.29
C ASP A 168 17.76 -5.18 -16.10
N VAL A 169 17.95 -4.28 -15.12
CA VAL A 169 18.70 -4.57 -13.88
C VAL A 169 18.08 -5.75 -13.11
N LEU A 170 16.76 -5.75 -12.92
CA LEU A 170 16.08 -6.78 -12.14
C LEU A 170 16.11 -8.15 -12.84
N THR A 171 15.87 -8.17 -14.14
CA THR A 171 15.89 -9.43 -14.92
C THR A 171 17.31 -9.99 -15.06
N ALA A 172 18.34 -9.13 -15.14
CA ALA A 172 19.74 -9.55 -15.11
C ALA A 172 20.12 -10.16 -13.75
N ALA A 173 19.67 -9.54 -12.64
CA ALA A 173 19.94 -10.05 -11.29
C ALA A 173 19.24 -11.39 -11.00
N ALA A 174 18.08 -11.65 -11.61
CA ALA A 174 17.25 -12.83 -11.33
C ALA A 174 17.98 -14.17 -11.58
N ALA A 175 18.87 -14.24 -12.58
CA ALA A 175 19.56 -15.49 -12.94
C ALA A 175 20.50 -16.02 -11.84
N ALA A 176 21.15 -15.10 -11.12
CA ALA A 176 22.06 -15.43 -10.02
C ALA A 176 21.36 -15.35 -8.65
N ALA A 177 20.10 -14.93 -8.60
CA ALA A 177 19.40 -14.68 -7.36
C ALA A 177 19.19 -15.97 -6.54
N PRO A 178 19.39 -15.92 -5.23
CA PRO A 178 18.87 -16.90 -4.28
C PRO A 178 17.35 -16.80 -4.20
N ILE A 179 16.70 -17.79 -3.59
CA ILE A 179 15.25 -17.98 -3.71
C ILE A 179 14.40 -16.82 -3.18
N GLY A 180 14.80 -16.21 -2.04
CA GLY A 180 14.08 -15.08 -1.45
C GLY A 180 14.18 -13.82 -2.32
N GLU A 181 15.35 -13.58 -2.90
CA GLU A 181 15.59 -12.46 -3.81
C GLU A 181 14.88 -12.68 -5.16
N LEU A 182 14.88 -13.91 -5.68
CA LEU A 182 14.11 -14.25 -6.87
C LEU A 182 12.61 -14.03 -6.64
N LYS A 183 12.08 -14.45 -5.48
CA LYS A 183 10.69 -14.16 -5.07
C LYS A 183 10.42 -12.65 -5.06
N ARG A 184 11.32 -11.86 -4.47
CA ARG A 184 11.20 -10.39 -4.42
C ARG A 184 11.20 -9.76 -5.81
N ILE A 185 12.09 -10.22 -6.71
CA ILE A 185 12.17 -9.74 -8.10
C ILE A 185 10.89 -10.10 -8.87
N LEU A 186 10.46 -11.36 -8.85
CA LEU A 186 9.25 -11.80 -9.56
C LEU A 186 8.01 -11.12 -9.01
N HIS A 187 7.94 -10.85 -7.70
CA HIS A 187 6.86 -10.07 -7.10
C HIS A 187 6.87 -8.62 -7.60
N ARG A 188 8.04 -7.94 -7.62
CA ARG A 188 8.15 -6.56 -8.15
C ARG A 188 7.82 -6.46 -9.64
N LEU A 189 8.13 -7.50 -10.42
CA LEU A 189 7.82 -7.58 -11.86
C LEU A 189 6.43 -8.18 -12.14
N GLY A 190 5.71 -8.63 -11.10
CA GLY A 190 4.35 -9.15 -11.20
C GLY A 190 3.36 -8.26 -11.97
N PRO A 191 3.40 -6.91 -11.81
CA PRO A 191 2.62 -5.99 -12.63
C PRO A 191 2.83 -6.13 -14.15
N LEU A 192 4.02 -6.52 -14.59
CA LEU A 192 4.36 -6.71 -16.01
C LEU A 192 4.05 -8.11 -16.52
N ARG A 193 3.50 -8.99 -15.68
CA ARG A 193 3.08 -10.35 -16.05
C ARG A 193 1.75 -10.31 -16.82
N THR A 194 1.74 -9.55 -17.92
CA THR A 194 0.62 -9.41 -18.87
C THR A 194 1.14 -9.44 -20.31
N PRO A 195 0.26 -9.70 -21.30
CA PRO A 195 0.64 -9.58 -22.70
C PRO A 195 1.10 -8.15 -23.08
N ALA A 196 0.52 -7.12 -22.46
CA ALA A 196 0.94 -5.73 -22.63
C ALA A 196 2.35 -5.47 -22.06
N GLY A 197 2.69 -6.07 -20.92
CA GLY A 197 4.04 -6.04 -20.36
C GLY A 197 5.06 -6.70 -21.29
N TYR A 198 4.72 -7.85 -21.87
CA TYR A 198 5.55 -8.52 -22.88
C TYR A 198 5.70 -7.73 -24.17
N ALA A 199 4.64 -7.08 -24.65
CA ALA A 199 4.73 -6.19 -25.81
C ALA A 199 5.70 -5.03 -25.57
N ALA A 200 5.76 -4.50 -24.33
CA ALA A 200 6.64 -3.40 -23.96
C ALA A 200 8.09 -3.84 -23.64
N PHE A 201 8.29 -5.00 -23.01
CA PHE A 201 9.57 -5.40 -22.41
C PHE A 201 10.03 -6.83 -22.77
N GLY A 202 9.48 -7.42 -23.83
CA GLY A 202 9.67 -8.83 -24.21
C GLY A 202 11.12 -9.35 -24.11
N PRO A 203 12.11 -8.70 -24.76
CA PRO A 203 13.50 -9.15 -24.70
C PRO A 203 14.10 -9.22 -23.28
N LEU A 204 13.64 -8.35 -22.37
CA LEU A 204 14.08 -8.36 -20.98
C LEU A 204 13.35 -9.45 -20.17
N LEU A 205 12.04 -9.58 -20.37
CA LEU A 205 11.21 -10.56 -19.67
C LEU A 205 11.48 -12.00 -20.11
N ASP A 206 12.00 -12.21 -21.33
CA ASP A 206 12.44 -13.53 -21.80
C ASP A 206 13.51 -14.15 -20.90
N ARG A 207 14.34 -13.34 -20.23
CA ARG A 207 15.32 -13.84 -19.24
C ARG A 207 14.65 -14.49 -18.03
N LEU A 208 13.45 -14.05 -17.65
CA LEU A 208 12.69 -14.67 -16.55
C LEU A 208 12.09 -16.00 -16.98
N ALA A 209 11.66 -16.08 -18.24
CA ALA A 209 11.06 -17.27 -18.82
C ALA A 209 12.06 -18.44 -18.92
N THR A 210 13.36 -18.23 -18.83
CA THR A 210 14.37 -19.32 -18.86
C THR A 210 14.84 -19.78 -17.49
N LEU A 211 14.39 -19.13 -16.41
CA LEU A 211 14.85 -19.44 -15.06
C LEU A 211 14.41 -20.83 -14.60
N ASP A 212 15.28 -21.47 -13.81
CA ASP A 212 14.98 -22.65 -13.01
C ASP A 212 15.04 -22.27 -11.51
N PRO A 213 13.89 -22.16 -10.83
CA PRO A 213 13.86 -21.88 -9.40
C PRO A 213 14.58 -22.93 -8.53
N ALA A 214 14.84 -24.14 -9.04
CA ALA A 214 15.65 -25.14 -8.34
C ALA A 214 17.11 -24.68 -8.16
N ASP A 215 17.67 -23.93 -9.12
CA ASP A 215 19.00 -23.33 -8.99
C ASP A 215 19.04 -22.29 -7.88
N ALA A 216 17.98 -21.45 -7.78
CA ALA A 216 17.85 -20.45 -6.73
C ALA A 216 17.72 -21.10 -5.34
N LEU A 217 16.95 -22.19 -5.24
CA LEU A 217 16.86 -23.01 -4.02
C LEU A 217 18.23 -23.57 -3.64
N SER A 218 18.96 -24.15 -4.60
CA SER A 218 20.30 -24.71 -4.36
C SER A 218 21.28 -23.66 -3.83
N ARG A 219 21.27 -22.44 -4.39
CA ARG A 219 22.09 -21.32 -3.88
C ARG A 219 21.73 -20.94 -2.45
N THR A 220 20.44 -20.84 -2.14
CA THR A 220 19.97 -20.54 -0.78
C THR A 220 20.42 -21.61 0.21
N LEU A 221 20.25 -22.90 -0.09
CA LEU A 221 20.66 -23.98 0.81
C LEU A 221 22.20 -24.04 0.99
N ARG A 222 22.97 -23.74 -0.05
CA ARG A 222 24.45 -23.66 0.04
C ARG A 222 24.95 -22.48 0.87
N CYS A 223 24.22 -21.37 0.86
CA CYS A 223 24.53 -20.20 1.70
C CYS A 223 24.04 -20.38 3.14
N GLY A 224 22.97 -21.14 3.29
CA GLY A 224 22.38 -21.60 4.54
C GLY A 224 21.16 -20.81 4.99
N ILE A 225 20.36 -21.44 5.85
CA ILE A 225 19.12 -20.90 6.40
C ILE A 225 19.17 -20.83 7.93
N PRO A 226 18.54 -19.83 8.59
CA PRO A 226 18.66 -19.65 10.05
C PRO A 226 18.29 -20.89 10.88
N VAL A 227 17.27 -21.63 10.42
CA VAL A 227 16.71 -22.81 11.09
C VAL A 227 17.67 -24.01 11.14
N GLU A 228 18.83 -23.95 10.48
CA GLU A 228 19.92 -24.93 10.69
C GLU A 228 20.50 -24.89 12.10
N LEU A 229 20.33 -23.76 12.76
CA LEU A 229 20.88 -23.51 14.07
C LEU A 229 19.78 -23.57 15.14
N ALA A 230 20.15 -23.96 16.34
CA ALA A 230 19.29 -23.97 17.50
C ALA A 230 20.04 -23.50 18.74
N TRP A 231 19.28 -22.88 19.63
CA TRP A 231 19.62 -22.82 21.03
C TRP A 231 18.72 -23.83 21.75
N PRO A 232 19.24 -24.96 22.24
CA PRO A 232 18.41 -26.03 22.80
C PRO A 232 17.45 -25.55 23.89
N ALA A 233 17.90 -24.64 24.75
CA ALA A 233 17.08 -24.03 25.80
C ALA A 233 15.88 -23.27 25.22
N TYR A 234 16.08 -22.52 24.14
CA TYR A 234 15.02 -21.81 23.43
C TYR A 234 13.97 -22.76 22.85
N VAL A 235 14.42 -23.82 22.18
CA VAL A 235 13.53 -24.83 21.58
C VAL A 235 12.70 -25.52 22.67
N GLN A 236 13.32 -25.84 23.81
CA GLN A 236 12.64 -26.44 24.95
C GLN A 236 11.63 -25.49 25.63
N ALA A 237 11.92 -24.19 25.67
CA ALA A 237 10.96 -23.20 26.17
C ALA A 237 9.75 -23.06 25.25
N PHE A 238 9.98 -23.04 23.94
CA PHE A 238 8.94 -22.82 22.92
C PHE A 238 7.86 -23.91 22.91
N ALA A 239 8.21 -25.17 23.18
CA ALA A 239 7.30 -26.31 23.09
C ALA A 239 6.06 -26.24 24.01
N GLY A 240 6.04 -25.34 24.99
CA GLY A 240 4.94 -25.15 25.94
C GLY A 240 4.29 -23.77 25.93
N LEU A 241 4.52 -22.97 24.88
CA LEU A 241 3.98 -21.61 24.73
C LEU A 241 3.07 -21.51 23.50
N ASP A 242 2.04 -20.67 23.57
CA ASP A 242 1.19 -20.33 22.43
C ASP A 242 1.94 -19.45 21.41
N PRO A 243 2.25 -19.96 20.20
CA PRO A 243 2.98 -19.20 19.19
C PRO A 243 2.25 -17.94 18.73
N ALA A 244 0.91 -17.88 18.83
CA ALA A 244 0.11 -16.73 18.37
C ALA A 244 0.27 -15.51 19.30
N HIS A 245 0.72 -15.71 20.53
CA HIS A 245 0.86 -14.66 21.54
C HIS A 245 2.28 -14.55 22.09
N LEU A 246 3.25 -15.16 21.41
CA LEU A 246 4.64 -15.20 21.85
C LEU A 246 5.27 -13.80 21.87
N ARG A 247 5.91 -13.48 23.00
CA ARG A 247 6.65 -12.25 23.23
C ARG A 247 7.97 -12.56 23.92
N THR A 248 8.92 -11.65 23.80
CA THR A 248 10.24 -11.78 24.41
C THR A 248 10.64 -10.50 25.13
N ASP A 249 11.32 -10.64 26.26
CA ASP A 249 11.98 -9.55 26.97
C ASP A 249 13.45 -9.89 27.23
N GLN A 250 14.29 -8.88 27.16
CA GLN A 250 15.71 -8.98 26.80
C GLN A 250 16.59 -8.34 27.87
N ASP A 251 17.26 -9.14 28.70
CA ASP A 251 18.19 -8.67 29.75
C ASP A 251 19.45 -9.53 29.75
N TRP A 252 20.37 -9.26 28.80
CA TRP A 252 21.53 -10.13 28.55
C TRP A 252 22.30 -10.48 29.85
N PRO A 253 22.60 -11.77 30.10
CA PRO A 253 22.47 -12.91 29.18
C PRO A 253 21.12 -13.65 29.24
N LEU A 254 20.16 -13.12 29.98
CA LEU A 254 18.85 -13.72 30.17
C LEU A 254 17.86 -13.33 29.06
N LEU A 255 16.99 -14.28 28.70
CA LEU A 255 15.88 -14.05 27.78
C LEU A 255 14.60 -14.57 28.41
N ALA A 256 13.62 -13.70 28.62
CA ALA A 256 12.27 -14.12 28.97
C ALA A 256 11.49 -14.34 27.68
N ILE A 257 10.76 -15.45 27.62
CA ILE A 257 9.81 -15.76 26.55
C ILE A 257 8.48 -16.07 27.21
N HIS A 258 7.40 -15.47 26.73
CA HIS A 258 6.10 -15.67 27.34
C HIS A 258 4.98 -15.60 26.32
N ASP A 259 3.85 -16.21 26.65
CA ASP A 259 2.56 -16.01 25.99
C ASP A 259 1.62 -15.22 26.94
N ASN A 260 0.31 -15.45 26.87
CA ASN A 260 -0.63 -14.80 27.78
C ASN A 260 -0.77 -15.52 29.14
N ASP A 261 -0.35 -16.79 29.24
CA ASP A 261 -0.62 -17.67 30.38
C ASP A 261 0.67 -18.20 31.04
N ASN A 262 1.80 -18.19 30.34
CA ASN A 262 3.05 -18.80 30.77
C ASN A 262 4.24 -17.90 30.42
N ALA A 263 5.26 -17.91 31.27
CA ALA A 263 6.55 -17.31 31.01
C ALA A 263 7.70 -18.27 31.33
N VAL A 264 8.76 -18.21 30.54
CA VAL A 264 9.97 -19.02 30.69
C VAL A 264 11.17 -18.08 30.62
N VAL A 265 12.03 -18.13 31.64
CA VAL A 265 13.28 -17.38 31.68
C VAL A 265 14.42 -18.32 31.31
N LEU A 266 15.17 -17.94 30.29
CA LEU A 266 16.30 -18.68 29.74
C LEU A 266 17.62 -18.03 30.14
N GLY A 267 18.57 -18.86 30.56
CA GLY A 267 19.98 -18.51 30.63
C GLY A 267 20.78 -19.25 29.56
N PRO A 268 22.05 -18.88 29.33
CA PRO A 268 22.87 -19.40 28.23
C PRO A 268 22.87 -20.93 28.10
N SER A 269 22.91 -21.63 29.23
CA SER A 269 23.04 -23.08 29.30
C SER A 269 21.70 -23.83 29.42
N GLY A 270 20.57 -23.15 29.59
CA GLY A 270 19.30 -23.83 29.88
C GLY A 270 18.16 -22.94 30.35
N VAL A 271 17.01 -23.56 30.57
CA VAL A 271 15.87 -22.92 31.24
C VAL A 271 16.22 -22.67 32.71
N ILE A 272 16.11 -21.42 33.16
CA ILE A 272 16.32 -21.04 34.56
C ILE A 272 15.04 -21.18 35.37
N ALA A 273 13.93 -20.69 34.83
CA ALA A 273 12.65 -20.68 35.52
C ALA A 273 11.46 -20.79 34.55
N ARG A 274 10.34 -21.33 35.06
CA ARG A 274 9.04 -21.37 34.40
C ARG A 274 7.98 -20.85 35.35
N TYR A 275 7.10 -20.02 34.84
CA TYR A 275 6.03 -19.37 35.58
C TYR A 275 4.71 -19.60 34.87
N HIS A 276 3.67 -19.90 35.66
CA HIS A 276 2.28 -19.77 35.23
C HIS A 276 1.80 -18.39 35.66
N LEU A 277 1.27 -17.60 34.72
CA LEU A 277 0.88 -16.23 34.95
C LEU A 277 -0.48 -16.21 35.66
N ASN A 278 -0.47 -15.84 36.93
CA ASN A 278 -1.69 -15.65 37.72
C ASN A 278 -2.15 -14.20 37.59
N VAL A 279 -2.87 -13.89 36.51
CA VAL A 279 -3.50 -12.58 36.34
C VAL A 279 -4.97 -12.67 36.77
N PRO A 280 -5.50 -11.76 37.62
CA PRO A 280 -6.87 -11.84 38.13
C PRO A 280 -7.93 -11.94 37.03
N GLU A 281 -9.04 -12.63 37.31
CA GLU A 281 -10.17 -12.74 36.39
C GLU A 281 -10.67 -11.36 35.94
N ARG A 282 -10.60 -11.11 34.62
CA ARG A 282 -11.21 -10.14 33.68
C ARG A 282 -11.93 -8.84 34.14
N ASP A 283 -12.29 -8.65 35.40
CA ASP A 283 -12.93 -7.44 35.92
C ASP A 283 -11.93 -6.27 35.98
N GLY A 284 -12.14 -5.28 35.12
CA GLY A 284 -11.36 -4.03 35.09
C GLY A 284 -10.18 -4.00 34.10
N ILE A 285 -10.02 -5.03 33.27
CA ILE A 285 -9.03 -5.07 32.18
C ILE A 285 -9.56 -4.30 30.97
N GLU A 286 -8.79 -3.34 30.46
CA GLU A 286 -9.16 -2.53 29.30
C GLU A 286 -8.54 -3.08 27.99
N GLY A 287 -9.35 -3.22 26.94
CA GLY A 287 -8.87 -3.58 25.59
C GLY A 287 -8.61 -5.09 25.37
N ARG A 288 -7.74 -5.42 24.40
CA ARG A 288 -7.26 -6.81 24.21
C ARG A 288 -6.32 -7.14 25.37
N PHE A 289 -6.67 -8.14 26.18
CA PHE A 289 -5.82 -8.62 27.27
C PHE A 289 -4.47 -9.14 26.75
N GLN A 290 -3.38 -8.53 27.21
CA GLN A 290 -2.01 -8.89 26.84
C GLN A 290 -1.07 -8.61 28.03
N PRO A 291 -0.83 -9.59 28.92
CA PRO A 291 0.15 -9.40 29.98
C PRO A 291 1.55 -9.27 29.37
N ARG A 292 2.37 -8.42 29.97
CA ARG A 292 3.77 -8.21 29.61
C ARG A 292 4.64 -8.82 30.69
N CYS A 293 5.71 -9.50 30.31
CA CYS A 293 6.74 -9.93 31.25
C CYS A 293 8.03 -9.15 30.95
N THR A 294 8.57 -8.42 31.92
CA THR A 294 9.83 -7.68 31.79
C THR A 294 10.88 -8.19 32.76
N LEU A 295 12.12 -8.34 32.30
CA LEU A 295 13.26 -8.71 33.13
C LEU A 295 13.93 -7.47 33.71
N HIS A 296 14.16 -7.50 35.03
CA HIS A 296 14.89 -6.46 35.74
C HIS A 296 15.90 -7.10 36.67
N GLY A 297 17.18 -7.05 36.30
CA GLY A 297 18.27 -7.60 37.12
C GLY A 297 18.09 -9.10 37.41
N GLY A 298 17.56 -9.84 36.43
CA GLY A 298 17.26 -11.26 36.55
C GLY A 298 15.99 -11.65 37.31
N ARG A 299 15.18 -10.69 37.76
CA ARG A 299 13.83 -10.94 38.28
C ARG A 299 12.79 -10.64 37.21
N LEU A 300 11.71 -11.43 37.15
CA LEU A 300 10.64 -11.27 36.17
C LEU A 300 9.47 -10.49 36.79
N LEU A 301 9.15 -9.33 36.22
CA LEU A 301 7.94 -8.58 36.52
C LEU A 301 6.85 -8.95 35.52
N VAL A 302 5.67 -9.31 36.00
CA VAL A 302 4.48 -9.57 35.17
C VAL A 302 3.55 -8.37 35.32
N SER A 303 3.25 -7.65 34.24
CA SER A 303 2.38 -6.47 34.25
C SER A 303 1.21 -6.56 33.27
N TRP A 304 0.14 -5.82 33.55
CA TRP A 304 -1.01 -5.66 32.68
C TRP A 304 -1.71 -4.32 32.95
N ARG A 305 -2.56 -3.88 32.02
CA ARG A 305 -3.34 -2.65 32.18
C ARG A 305 -4.67 -2.94 32.87
N ALA A 306 -4.97 -2.23 33.95
CA ALA A 306 -6.23 -2.31 34.67
C ALA A 306 -6.73 -0.90 35.04
N ARG A 307 -7.99 -0.57 34.72
CA ARG A 307 -8.65 0.71 35.07
C ARG A 307 -7.80 1.97 34.75
N GLY A 308 -7.14 1.98 33.60
CA GLY A 308 -6.33 3.11 33.13
C GLY A 308 -4.88 3.17 33.67
N THR A 309 -4.49 2.31 34.61
CA THR A 309 -3.11 2.21 35.13
C THR A 309 -2.44 0.88 34.73
N GLU A 310 -1.11 0.84 34.79
CA GLU A 310 -0.34 -0.41 34.59
C GLU A 310 0.03 -0.98 35.95
N VAL A 311 -0.45 -2.18 36.24
CA VAL A 311 -0.23 -2.89 37.51
C VAL A 311 0.51 -4.19 37.24
N GLY A 312 1.20 -4.73 38.23
CA GLY A 312 1.96 -5.96 38.06
C GLY A 312 2.32 -6.65 39.36
N TYR A 313 3.05 -7.76 39.29
CA TYR A 313 3.67 -8.43 40.42
C TYR A 313 5.01 -9.04 40.01
N TRP A 314 5.92 -9.23 40.95
CA TRP A 314 7.14 -10.00 40.70
C TRP A 314 6.83 -11.48 40.73
N ALA A 315 7.28 -12.24 39.72
CA ALA A 315 6.94 -13.65 39.57
C ALA A 315 7.48 -14.54 40.71
N ASP A 316 8.43 -14.04 41.51
CA ASP A 316 8.95 -14.67 42.73
C ASP A 316 8.14 -14.31 44.00
N THR A 317 7.24 -13.32 43.94
CA THR A 317 6.33 -12.92 45.02
C THR A 317 4.92 -12.68 44.47
N LEU A 318 4.19 -13.77 44.21
CA LEU A 318 2.87 -13.77 43.55
C LEU A 318 1.75 -13.02 44.31
N ASP A 319 1.95 -12.68 45.59
CA ASP A 319 0.88 -12.17 46.46
C ASP A 319 0.81 -10.63 46.57
N VAL A 320 1.70 -9.90 45.89
CA VAL A 320 1.77 -8.43 45.97
C VAL A 320 1.59 -7.81 44.59
N VAL A 321 0.39 -7.26 44.34
CA VAL A 321 0.14 -6.42 43.16
C VAL A 321 0.60 -4.99 43.46
N LEU A 322 1.42 -4.44 42.57
CA LEU A 322 2.05 -3.12 42.64
C LEU A 322 1.64 -2.24 41.45
N ASP A 323 1.80 -0.93 41.58
CA ASP A 323 1.76 0.01 40.46
C ASP A 323 3.12 -0.02 39.75
N VAL A 324 3.14 -0.27 38.44
CA VAL A 324 4.40 -0.38 37.69
C VAL A 324 5.11 0.96 37.60
N ALA A 325 4.40 2.09 37.69
CA ALA A 325 5.02 3.41 37.71
C ALA A 325 5.94 3.61 38.93
N ASP A 326 5.64 2.98 40.06
CA ASP A 326 6.47 3.03 41.27
C ASP A 326 7.75 2.20 41.08
N VAL A 327 7.66 1.05 40.39
CA VAL A 327 8.81 0.21 40.04
C VAL A 327 9.71 0.91 39.03
N ASP A 328 9.13 1.54 37.99
CA ASP A 328 9.89 2.32 37.02
C ASP A 328 10.60 3.50 37.68
N ALA A 329 9.97 4.19 38.62
CA ALA A 329 10.61 5.27 39.37
C ALA A 329 11.78 4.80 40.24
N GLU A 330 11.70 3.58 40.80
CA GLU A 330 12.79 2.93 41.56
C GLU A 330 13.95 2.50 40.65
N LEU A 331 13.64 2.12 39.40
CA LEU A 331 14.61 1.65 38.40
C LEU A 331 15.16 2.77 37.48
N ALA A 332 14.53 3.95 37.44
CA ALA A 332 14.78 5.06 36.49
C ALA A 332 16.12 5.82 36.67
N GLY A 333 17.15 5.20 37.26
CA GLY A 333 18.50 5.73 37.30
C GLY A 333 19.19 5.90 35.93
N ILE A 334 18.55 5.50 34.82
CA ILE A 334 19.11 5.58 33.46
C ILE A 334 18.03 6.08 32.49
N VAL A 335 17.96 7.40 32.28
CA VAL A 335 17.16 8.00 31.20
C VAL A 335 18.03 8.16 29.97
N VAL A 336 17.73 7.42 28.90
CA VAL A 336 18.22 7.71 27.55
C VAL A 336 17.33 8.80 26.95
N GLY A 337 17.90 9.98 26.74
CA GLY A 337 17.20 11.09 26.06
C GLY A 337 16.79 10.74 24.62
N PRO A 338 15.89 11.52 24.01
CA PRO A 338 15.41 11.25 22.65
C PRO A 338 16.59 11.20 21.68
N ALA A 339 16.80 10.04 21.06
CA ALA A 339 17.89 9.85 20.12
C ALA A 339 17.69 10.77 18.91
N THR A 340 18.70 11.60 18.62
CA THR A 340 18.74 12.46 17.42
C THR A 340 18.95 11.68 16.12
N ARG A 341 19.15 10.35 16.22
CA ARG A 341 19.27 9.42 15.10
C ARG A 341 18.40 8.17 15.33
N PRO A 342 17.91 7.49 14.27
CA PRO A 342 17.26 6.19 14.41
C PRO A 342 18.17 5.19 15.13
N PRO A 343 17.62 4.33 16.02
CA PRO A 343 18.39 3.29 16.68
C PRO A 343 18.93 2.29 15.65
N THR A 344 20.10 1.73 15.91
CA THR A 344 20.73 0.68 15.09
C THR A 344 20.62 -0.66 15.79
N PHE A 345 20.87 -1.77 15.09
CA PHE A 345 20.80 -3.10 15.71
C PHE A 345 21.70 -3.18 16.94
N SER A 346 22.95 -2.76 16.82
CA SER A 346 23.90 -2.77 17.94
C SER A 346 23.52 -1.84 19.09
N ASP A 347 22.69 -0.80 18.85
CA ASP A 347 22.20 0.10 19.92
C ASP A 347 21.10 -0.57 20.77
N VAL A 348 20.42 -1.60 20.23
CA VAL A 348 19.27 -2.27 20.88
C VAL A 348 19.61 -3.69 21.36
N VAL A 349 20.87 -4.11 21.25
CA VAL A 349 21.35 -5.41 21.75
C VAL A 349 21.92 -5.25 23.15
N PRO A 350 21.31 -5.85 24.19
CA PRO A 350 21.83 -5.75 25.55
C PRO A 350 23.23 -6.39 25.70
N GLY A 351 24.04 -5.81 26.59
CA GLY A 351 25.40 -6.27 26.89
C GLY A 351 26.47 -5.94 25.84
N GLY A 352 26.09 -5.38 24.69
CA GLY A 352 27.03 -4.99 23.63
C GLY A 352 27.51 -3.54 23.75
N ARG A 353 28.73 -3.26 23.27
CA ARG A 353 29.30 -1.91 23.25
C ARG A 353 30.13 -1.65 22.00
N PHE A 354 30.08 -0.41 21.51
CA PHE A 354 31.08 0.07 20.55
C PHE A 354 32.34 0.49 21.32
N GLU A 355 33.51 0.05 20.84
CA GLU A 355 34.78 0.47 21.41
C GLU A 355 35.41 1.59 20.58
N PRO A 356 36.17 2.50 21.21
CA PRO A 356 36.94 3.52 20.50
C PRO A 356 37.94 2.87 19.55
N VAL A 357 38.08 3.43 18.35
CA VAL A 357 39.05 2.99 17.37
C VAL A 357 40.06 4.12 17.13
N PRO A 358 41.38 3.85 17.11
CA PRO A 358 42.38 4.89 16.86
C PRO A 358 42.23 5.55 15.47
N ASP A 359 42.37 6.88 15.43
CA ASP A 359 42.35 7.64 14.18
C ASP A 359 43.51 7.23 13.25
N GLY A 360 43.23 7.08 11.95
CA GLY A 360 44.21 6.74 10.93
C GLY A 360 44.59 5.26 10.85
N GLY A 361 43.98 4.40 11.68
CA GLY A 361 44.10 2.94 11.57
C GLY A 361 43.21 2.33 10.48
N PRO A 362 43.43 1.06 10.09
CA PRO A 362 42.62 0.38 9.07
C PRO A 362 41.22 0.00 9.57
N VAL A 363 40.97 0.07 10.89
CA VAL A 363 39.68 -0.25 11.50
C VAL A 363 38.82 1.00 11.51
N ARG A 364 37.57 0.89 11.03
CA ARG A 364 36.60 1.99 10.97
C ARG A 364 35.58 1.93 12.11
N ARG A 365 35.21 0.73 12.54
CA ARG A 365 34.31 0.49 13.67
C ARG A 365 34.64 -0.82 14.36
N ARG A 366 34.38 -0.84 15.66
CA ARG A 366 34.60 -1.99 16.54
C ARG A 366 33.41 -2.18 17.48
N TRP A 367 32.88 -3.40 17.52
CA TRP A 367 31.83 -3.80 18.47
C TRP A 367 32.26 -5.06 19.23
N ARG A 368 31.97 -5.09 20.54
CA ARG A 368 32.33 -6.19 21.46
C ARG A 368 31.18 -6.49 22.42
N ARG A 369 31.15 -7.74 22.90
CA ARG A 369 30.29 -8.20 23.99
C ARG A 369 30.94 -9.37 24.73
N GLU A 370 30.81 -9.37 26.04
CA GLU A 370 31.21 -10.51 26.87
C GLU A 370 30.24 -11.68 26.67
N LEU A 371 30.82 -12.86 26.47
CA LEU A 371 30.12 -14.11 26.26
C LEU A 371 30.22 -14.97 27.54
N PRO A 372 29.11 -15.53 28.03
CA PRO A 372 29.12 -16.44 29.17
C PRO A 372 30.06 -17.63 28.98
N ALA A 373 30.76 -18.03 30.04
CA ALA A 373 31.71 -19.14 29.98
C ALA A 373 31.03 -20.45 29.51
N GLY A 374 31.65 -21.12 28.53
CA GLY A 374 31.13 -22.37 27.95
C GLY A 374 29.95 -22.20 27.00
N ALA A 375 29.52 -20.97 26.71
CA ALA A 375 28.51 -20.71 25.69
C ALA A 375 29.05 -21.07 24.29
N PRO A 376 28.18 -21.54 23.38
CA PRO A 376 28.49 -21.57 21.95
C PRO A 376 28.87 -20.17 21.45
N ALA A 377 29.64 -20.12 20.37
CA ALA A 377 30.11 -18.87 19.77
C ALA A 377 29.89 -18.88 18.26
N ALA A 378 28.63 -18.88 17.82
CA ALA A 378 28.29 -18.95 16.38
C ALA A 378 28.95 -17.81 15.57
N PHE A 379 29.04 -16.60 16.14
CA PHE A 379 29.74 -15.46 15.55
C PHE A 379 31.23 -15.37 15.91
N GLY A 380 31.72 -16.26 16.76
CA GLY A 380 33.13 -16.38 17.13
C GLY A 380 33.42 -15.75 18.48
N ALA A 381 34.35 -16.33 19.21
CA ALA A 381 34.79 -15.80 20.49
C ALA A 381 36.28 -16.03 20.70
N VAL A 382 36.92 -15.07 21.38
CA VAL A 382 38.30 -15.15 21.87
C VAL A 382 38.30 -14.63 23.30
N ASP A 383 38.92 -15.37 24.22
CA ASP A 383 39.03 -15.01 25.64
C ASP A 383 37.71 -14.61 26.32
N GLY A 384 36.61 -15.23 25.91
CA GLY A 384 35.28 -14.95 26.47
C GLY A 384 34.59 -13.71 25.89
N GLU A 385 35.12 -13.07 24.85
CA GLU A 385 34.47 -11.98 24.13
C GLU A 385 34.08 -12.39 22.70
N THR A 386 32.89 -11.95 22.25
CA THR A 386 32.42 -12.01 20.85
C THR A 386 32.38 -10.62 20.25
N GLY A 387 32.44 -10.52 18.91
CA GLY A 387 32.26 -9.26 18.21
C GLY A 387 32.97 -9.21 16.86
N TRP A 388 33.12 -7.99 16.35
CA TRP A 388 33.69 -7.76 15.01
C TRP A 388 34.31 -6.38 14.86
N ASP A 389 35.19 -6.27 13.87
CA ASP A 389 35.80 -5.04 13.36
C ASP A 389 35.38 -4.83 11.90
N VAL A 390 35.03 -3.60 11.51
CA VAL A 390 34.95 -3.20 10.09
C VAL A 390 36.30 -2.62 9.69
N ILE A 391 36.89 -3.14 8.62
CA ILE A 391 38.26 -2.85 8.22
C ILE A 391 38.28 -2.44 6.75
N ASP A 392 39.00 -1.38 6.42
CA ASP A 392 39.25 -0.97 5.04
C ASP A 392 40.62 -1.49 4.58
N THR A 393 40.62 -2.28 3.51
CA THR A 393 41.83 -2.92 2.96
C THR A 393 41.96 -2.58 1.48
N ALA A 394 42.98 -1.80 1.09
CA ALA A 394 43.39 -1.55 -0.31
C ALA A 394 42.25 -1.48 -1.37
N GLY A 395 41.17 -0.74 -1.06
CA GLY A 395 40.02 -0.53 -1.96
C GLY A 395 38.75 -1.36 -1.66
N MET A 396 38.75 -2.22 -0.63
CA MET A 396 37.58 -2.99 -0.21
C MET A 396 37.39 -2.95 1.32
N SER A 397 36.14 -2.81 1.78
CA SER A 397 35.80 -2.97 3.19
C SER A 397 35.48 -4.43 3.49
N CYS A 398 35.91 -4.93 4.65
CA CYS A 398 35.58 -6.25 5.16
C CYS A 398 35.11 -6.20 6.61
N VAL A 399 34.40 -7.23 7.04
CA VAL A 399 34.04 -7.47 8.43
C VAL A 399 34.91 -8.61 8.95
N ARG A 400 35.64 -8.36 10.02
CA ARG A 400 36.49 -9.34 10.70
C ARG A 400 35.89 -9.69 12.06
N SER A 401 35.57 -10.95 12.30
CA SER A 401 35.22 -11.43 13.64
C SER A 401 36.42 -11.40 14.58
N VAL A 402 36.18 -11.35 15.89
CA VAL A 402 37.23 -11.42 16.94
C VAL A 402 38.15 -12.63 16.80
N ASP A 403 37.63 -13.75 16.28
CA ASP A 403 38.41 -14.99 16.05
C ASP A 403 39.20 -15.00 14.72
N GLY A 404 39.24 -13.86 14.03
CA GLY A 404 40.05 -13.64 12.83
C GLY A 404 39.36 -13.99 11.52
N ARG A 405 38.16 -14.57 11.54
CA ARG A 405 37.36 -14.81 10.32
C ARG A 405 37.03 -13.51 9.61
N GLN A 406 37.11 -13.50 8.28
CA GLN A 406 36.90 -12.30 7.48
C GLN A 406 35.95 -12.56 6.32
N VAL A 407 35.03 -11.63 6.11
CA VAL A 407 34.09 -11.64 4.98
C VAL A 407 34.06 -10.26 4.32
N PRO A 408 33.97 -10.17 2.98
CA PRO A 408 33.75 -8.89 2.30
C PRO A 408 32.50 -8.20 2.82
N LEU A 409 32.54 -6.88 2.99
CA LEU A 409 31.36 -6.08 3.32
C LEU A 409 30.63 -5.71 2.02
N PRO A 410 29.41 -6.22 1.78
CA PRO A 410 28.67 -5.87 0.57
C PRO A 410 28.35 -4.38 0.50
N ALA A 411 28.39 -3.81 -0.71
CA ALA A 411 28.13 -2.37 -0.92
C ALA A 411 26.73 -1.93 -0.44
N THR A 412 25.76 -2.84 -0.44
CA THR A 412 24.39 -2.60 0.02
C THR A 412 24.16 -2.93 1.49
N ALA A 413 25.14 -3.50 2.18
CA ALA A 413 25.03 -3.82 3.60
C ALA A 413 25.16 -2.55 4.45
N VAL A 414 24.26 -2.37 5.41
CA VAL A 414 24.31 -1.25 6.34
C VAL A 414 25.22 -1.63 7.50
N VAL A 415 26.34 -0.92 7.66
CA VAL A 415 27.33 -1.20 8.73
C VAL A 415 26.69 -1.21 10.12
N ALA A 416 25.70 -0.34 10.35
CA ALA A 416 25.00 -0.25 11.63
C ALA A 416 24.05 -1.43 11.92
N GLN A 417 23.83 -2.30 10.93
CA GLN A 417 23.00 -3.50 11.04
C GLN A 417 23.84 -4.77 11.17
N ILE A 418 25.17 -4.70 11.26
CA ILE A 418 26.01 -5.90 11.36
C ILE A 418 25.71 -6.63 12.67
N ALA A 419 25.30 -7.88 12.55
CA ALA A 419 25.10 -8.78 13.69
C ALA A 419 26.40 -9.55 13.99
N GLY A 420 27.06 -10.08 12.96
CA GLY A 420 28.33 -10.79 13.12
C GLY A 420 28.71 -11.62 11.89
N VAL A 421 29.75 -12.43 12.04
CA VAL A 421 30.25 -13.36 11.00
C VAL A 421 29.87 -14.79 11.37
N LEU A 422 28.85 -15.34 10.72
CA LEU A 422 28.32 -16.67 11.01
C LEU A 422 29.10 -17.76 10.27
N ARG A 423 29.36 -18.88 10.95
CA ARG A 423 29.88 -20.10 10.33
C ARG A 423 28.87 -21.23 10.46
N LEU A 424 28.42 -21.74 9.32
CA LEU A 424 27.54 -22.91 9.25
C LEU A 424 28.37 -24.17 8.94
N PRO A 425 27.97 -25.37 9.41
CA PRO A 425 28.73 -26.61 9.22
C PRO A 425 29.16 -26.89 7.77
N GLY A 426 30.44 -27.10 7.48
CA GLY A 426 30.88 -27.44 6.11
C GLY A 426 30.78 -26.31 5.08
N GLY A 427 30.68 -25.05 5.52
CA GLY A 427 30.63 -23.89 4.63
C GLY A 427 31.61 -22.78 4.99
N ALA A 428 31.67 -21.77 4.11
CA ALA A 428 32.44 -20.54 4.31
C ALA A 428 31.84 -19.62 5.39
N ASP A 429 32.59 -18.59 5.77
CA ASP A 429 32.12 -17.56 6.69
C ASP A 429 31.16 -16.60 5.98
N ARG A 430 30.09 -16.20 6.67
CA ARG A 430 29.00 -15.38 6.11
C ARG A 430 28.76 -14.15 6.96
N LEU A 431 28.54 -13.00 6.30
CA LEU A 431 28.06 -11.83 7.01
C LEU A 431 26.58 -12.03 7.35
N VAL A 432 26.20 -11.70 8.59
CA VAL A 432 24.81 -11.57 9.03
C VAL A 432 24.56 -10.13 9.41
N THR A 433 23.49 -9.55 8.85
CA THR A 433 22.97 -8.26 9.27
C THR A 433 21.56 -8.40 9.79
N ALA A 434 21.18 -7.62 10.78
CA ALA A 434 19.83 -7.54 11.30
C ALA A 434 19.42 -6.07 11.45
N ASP A 435 18.16 -5.76 11.14
CA ASP A 435 17.61 -4.45 11.46
C ASP A 435 17.13 -4.36 12.92
N PRO A 436 16.87 -3.16 13.45
CA PRO A 436 16.36 -2.99 14.81
C PRO A 436 15.00 -3.65 15.08
N PHE A 437 14.27 -4.07 14.03
CA PHE A 437 12.96 -4.72 14.11
C PHE A 437 13.04 -6.25 14.01
N GLY A 438 14.26 -6.81 13.93
CA GLY A 438 14.56 -8.23 13.93
C GLY A 438 14.54 -8.90 12.56
N ALA A 439 14.47 -8.15 11.45
CA ALA A 439 14.63 -8.73 10.12
C ALA A 439 16.10 -9.05 9.86
N VAL A 440 16.39 -10.31 9.54
CA VAL A 440 17.76 -10.82 9.37
C VAL A 440 18.06 -11.04 7.90
N THR A 441 19.29 -10.72 7.50
CA THR A 441 19.86 -11.03 6.18
C THR A 441 21.15 -11.83 6.34
N ILE A 442 21.25 -12.96 5.64
CA ILE A 442 22.50 -13.71 5.49
C ILE A 442 23.04 -13.41 4.09
N TRP A 443 24.28 -12.95 3.98
CA TRP A 443 24.87 -12.52 2.72
C TRP A 443 25.68 -13.62 2.05
N ASP A 444 25.56 -13.75 0.73
CA ASP A 444 26.46 -14.55 -0.08
C ASP A 444 27.81 -13.82 -0.22
N PRO A 445 28.94 -14.41 0.24
CA PRO A 445 30.24 -13.77 0.25
C PRO A 445 30.86 -13.68 -1.16
N VAL A 446 30.34 -14.45 -2.13
CA VAL A 446 30.85 -14.44 -3.51
C VAL A 446 30.18 -13.33 -4.31
N THR A 447 28.85 -13.27 -4.25
CA THR A 447 28.08 -12.29 -5.03
C THR A 447 27.87 -10.96 -4.30
N GLY A 448 28.03 -10.94 -2.98
CA GLY A 448 27.66 -9.80 -2.15
C GLY A 448 26.16 -9.54 -2.10
N THR A 449 25.33 -10.52 -2.46
CA THR A 449 23.86 -10.39 -2.46
C THR A 449 23.21 -11.10 -1.26
N PRO A 450 22.02 -10.69 -0.81
CA PRO A 450 21.27 -11.40 0.22
C PRO A 450 20.94 -12.83 -0.19
N ALA A 451 21.50 -13.84 0.50
CA ALA A 451 21.20 -15.25 0.30
C ALA A 451 19.91 -15.71 1.01
N TYR A 452 19.63 -15.07 2.13
CA TYR A 452 18.41 -15.20 2.92
C TYR A 452 18.01 -13.82 3.43
N GLY A 453 16.72 -13.52 3.45
CA GLY A 453 16.18 -12.26 3.98
C GLY A 453 16.31 -11.05 3.04
N PRO A 454 15.95 -9.83 3.51
CA PRO A 454 15.57 -9.50 4.88
C PRO A 454 14.22 -10.10 5.26
N ASP A 455 14.21 -10.98 6.26
CA ASP A 455 13.00 -11.62 6.76
C ASP A 455 13.11 -11.89 8.26
N ARG A 456 11.99 -12.00 8.95
CA ARG A 456 11.99 -12.45 10.34
C ARG A 456 12.33 -13.92 10.38
N ALA A 457 13.27 -14.28 11.24
CA ALA A 457 13.59 -15.68 11.50
C ALA A 457 12.55 -16.26 12.48
N GLU A 458 11.34 -16.53 11.98
CA GLU A 458 10.25 -17.06 12.80
C GLU A 458 10.69 -18.33 13.56
N GLY A 459 10.33 -18.42 14.85
CA GLY A 459 10.72 -19.52 15.72
C GLY A 459 12.19 -19.54 16.12
N MET A 460 12.96 -18.48 15.82
CA MET A 460 14.32 -18.27 16.33
C MET A 460 14.33 -17.26 17.48
N PRO A 461 15.29 -17.36 18.42
CA PRO A 461 15.52 -16.30 19.39
C PRO A 461 15.85 -14.97 18.70
N PRO A 462 15.66 -13.82 19.40
CA PRO A 462 16.14 -12.54 18.91
C PRO A 462 17.61 -12.63 18.50
N VAL A 463 17.99 -11.95 17.42
CA VAL A 463 19.32 -12.10 16.81
C VAL A 463 20.48 -11.71 17.74
N GLY A 464 20.21 -10.93 18.79
CA GLY A 464 21.15 -10.70 19.90
C GLY A 464 21.52 -11.95 20.71
N TRP A 465 20.82 -13.08 20.58
CA TRP A 465 21.16 -14.35 21.24
C TRP A 465 21.75 -15.38 20.25
N TRP A 466 22.01 -14.98 19.01
CA TRP A 466 22.48 -15.92 17.99
C TRP A 466 23.89 -16.44 18.23
N ASP A 467 24.68 -15.77 19.08
CA ASP A 467 25.95 -16.31 19.58
C ASP A 467 25.76 -17.68 20.25
N LEU A 468 24.63 -17.88 20.97
CA LEU A 468 24.32 -19.10 21.71
C LEU A 468 23.79 -20.25 20.83
N LEU A 469 23.73 -20.05 19.51
CA LEU A 469 23.25 -21.06 18.60
C LEU A 469 24.34 -22.09 18.26
N GLY A 470 23.93 -23.36 18.13
CA GLY A 470 24.73 -24.44 17.57
C GLY A 470 23.99 -25.15 16.43
N PRO A 471 24.68 -25.98 15.63
CA PRO A 471 24.03 -26.72 14.55
C PRO A 471 23.06 -27.76 15.10
N ARG A 472 21.83 -27.79 14.55
CA ARG A 472 20.82 -28.82 14.86
C ARG A 472 21.23 -30.19 14.34
N ASP A 473 21.65 -30.20 13.08
CA ASP A 473 22.07 -31.40 12.36
C ASP A 473 23.30 -31.05 11.53
N GLN A 474 24.47 -31.39 12.06
CA GLN A 474 25.76 -31.03 11.45
C GLN A 474 25.96 -31.70 10.09
N ALA A 475 25.49 -32.94 9.94
CA ALA A 475 25.66 -33.73 8.72
C ALA A 475 24.74 -33.23 7.60
N ALA A 476 23.45 -33.01 7.88
CA ALA A 476 22.51 -32.45 6.92
C ALA A 476 22.92 -31.04 6.48
N SER A 477 23.35 -30.21 7.44
CA SER A 477 23.88 -28.87 7.16
C SER A 477 25.09 -28.93 6.22
N ALA A 478 26.10 -29.75 6.52
CA ALA A 478 27.27 -29.90 5.65
C ALA A 478 26.91 -30.40 4.24
N ALA A 479 25.95 -31.32 4.12
CA ALA A 479 25.50 -31.83 2.83
C ALA A 479 24.85 -30.75 1.94
N MET A 480 24.09 -29.82 2.52
CA MET A 480 23.51 -28.69 1.77
C MET A 480 24.58 -27.82 1.09
N ARG A 481 25.76 -27.64 1.71
CA ARG A 481 26.91 -26.96 1.08
C ARG A 481 27.56 -27.80 -0.01
N ALA A 482 27.71 -29.10 0.21
CA ALA A 482 28.35 -29.99 -0.74
C ALA A 482 27.56 -30.12 -2.06
N GLY A 483 26.25 -29.83 -2.05
CA GLY A 483 25.41 -29.83 -3.25
C GLY A 483 25.10 -31.22 -3.80
N GLY A 484 25.33 -32.28 -3.00
CA GLY A 484 24.94 -33.65 -3.30
C GLY A 484 23.54 -34.00 -2.74
N PRO A 485 23.11 -35.26 -2.86
CA PRO A 485 21.89 -35.74 -2.23
C PRO A 485 21.93 -35.48 -0.72
N LEU A 486 20.86 -34.90 -0.17
CA LEU A 486 20.77 -34.68 1.27
C LEU A 486 20.70 -36.03 1.98
N PRO A 487 21.51 -36.29 3.03
CA PRO A 487 21.25 -37.40 3.92
C PRO A 487 19.87 -37.17 4.57
N PRO A 488 19.20 -38.22 5.06
CA PRO A 488 17.97 -38.06 5.83
C PRO A 488 18.25 -37.13 7.01
N ALA A 489 17.74 -35.90 6.95
CA ALA A 489 17.86 -34.96 8.05
C ALA A 489 17.05 -35.52 9.23
N THR A 490 17.67 -35.56 10.39
CA THR A 490 17.05 -36.16 11.59
C THR A 490 16.25 -35.15 12.40
N ASP A 491 16.55 -33.85 12.24
CA ASP A 491 15.84 -32.77 12.93
C ASP A 491 14.60 -32.31 12.14
N PRO A 492 13.38 -32.44 12.72
CA PRO A 492 12.13 -32.11 12.01
C PRO A 492 11.96 -30.60 11.72
N VAL A 493 12.60 -29.71 12.50
CA VAL A 493 12.53 -28.26 12.26
C VAL A 493 13.38 -27.89 11.05
N LEU A 494 14.56 -28.50 10.93
CA LEU A 494 15.40 -28.33 9.73
C LEU A 494 14.68 -28.86 8.48
N VAL A 495 14.07 -30.05 8.56
CA VAL A 495 13.27 -30.61 7.46
C VAL A 495 12.16 -29.64 7.03
N ALA A 496 11.33 -29.20 7.97
CA ALA A 496 10.26 -28.24 7.69
C ALA A 496 10.79 -26.91 7.11
N GLY A 497 11.98 -26.48 7.55
CA GLY A 497 12.68 -25.32 7.02
C GLY A 497 13.06 -25.44 5.54
N VAL A 498 13.66 -26.58 5.18
CA VAL A 498 14.02 -26.91 3.80
C VAL A 498 12.76 -27.07 2.94
N GLU A 499 11.73 -27.76 3.44
CA GLU A 499 10.44 -27.91 2.77
C GLU A 499 9.74 -26.57 2.50
N ARG A 500 9.84 -25.61 3.43
CA ARG A 500 9.35 -24.24 3.21
C ARG A 500 10.07 -23.57 2.04
N GLN A 501 11.39 -23.67 1.95
CA GLN A 501 12.14 -23.13 0.81
C GLN A 501 11.78 -23.87 -0.50
N ALA A 502 11.61 -25.19 -0.46
CA ALA A 502 11.18 -25.96 -1.62
C ALA A 502 9.77 -25.58 -2.09
N THR A 503 8.84 -25.33 -1.17
CA THR A 503 7.50 -24.82 -1.48
C THR A 503 7.56 -23.47 -2.18
N ILE A 504 8.40 -22.54 -1.67
CA ILE A 504 8.63 -21.27 -2.35
C ILE A 504 9.15 -21.50 -3.78
N ALA A 505 10.07 -22.45 -3.99
CA ALA A 505 10.62 -22.72 -5.32
C ALA A 505 9.55 -23.25 -6.28
N ALA A 506 8.64 -24.09 -5.79
CA ALA A 506 7.50 -24.60 -6.56
C ALA A 506 6.55 -23.45 -6.98
N ASP A 507 6.22 -22.54 -6.06
CA ASP A 507 5.39 -21.36 -6.36
C ASP A 507 6.05 -20.43 -7.40
N LEU A 508 7.36 -20.24 -7.29
CA LEU A 508 8.13 -19.46 -8.26
C LEU A 508 8.17 -20.16 -9.62
N THR A 509 8.19 -21.49 -9.65
CA THR A 509 8.13 -22.27 -10.89
C THR A 509 6.83 -22.01 -11.63
N ALA A 510 5.70 -22.05 -10.92
CA ALA A 510 4.41 -21.67 -11.48
C ALA A 510 4.42 -20.22 -12.02
N THR A 511 5.03 -19.29 -11.29
CA THR A 511 5.16 -17.88 -11.72
C THR A 511 6.00 -17.73 -13.00
N VAL A 512 7.13 -18.43 -13.09
CA VAL A 512 7.99 -18.46 -14.29
C VAL A 512 7.24 -19.08 -15.48
N HIS A 513 6.45 -20.13 -15.27
CA HIS A 513 5.61 -20.71 -16.32
C HIS A 513 4.56 -19.72 -16.85
N LEU A 514 4.02 -18.84 -16.00
CA LEU A 514 3.08 -17.81 -16.43
C LEU A 514 3.77 -16.77 -17.33
N PHE A 515 5.00 -16.36 -17.01
CA PHE A 515 5.83 -15.55 -17.90
C PHE A 515 6.05 -16.25 -19.26
N ARG A 516 6.43 -17.54 -19.25
CA ARG A 516 6.57 -18.35 -20.49
C ARG A 516 5.29 -18.38 -21.34
N ALA A 517 4.12 -18.50 -20.72
CA ALA A 517 2.85 -18.60 -21.45
C ALA A 517 2.45 -17.29 -22.13
N LEU A 518 2.79 -16.15 -21.53
CA LEU A 518 2.40 -14.82 -22.01
C LEU A 518 3.15 -14.37 -23.27
N ARG A 519 4.34 -14.92 -23.54
CA ARG A 519 5.22 -14.54 -24.68
C ARG A 519 4.55 -14.60 -26.05
N HIS A 520 3.47 -15.38 -26.19
CA HIS A 520 2.76 -15.63 -27.45
C HIS A 520 1.36 -15.01 -27.48
N LEU A 521 0.93 -14.36 -26.40
CA LEU A 521 -0.40 -13.78 -26.32
C LEU A 521 -0.39 -12.32 -26.80
N PRO A 522 -1.37 -11.89 -27.61
CA PRO A 522 -1.48 -10.49 -28.00
C PRO A 522 -1.95 -9.62 -26.81
N PRO A 523 -1.56 -8.33 -26.75
CA PRO A 523 -2.10 -7.38 -25.79
C PRO A 523 -3.61 -7.20 -25.97
N SER A 524 -4.35 -7.18 -24.86
CA SER A 524 -5.76 -6.75 -24.88
C SER A 524 -5.87 -5.31 -25.41
N PRO A 525 -6.94 -4.98 -26.15
CA PRO A 525 -7.18 -3.62 -26.59
C PRO A 525 -7.32 -2.68 -25.38
N LEU A 526 -6.85 -1.45 -25.55
CA LEU A 526 -6.96 -0.42 -24.52
C LEU A 526 -8.42 0.05 -24.40
N VAL A 527 -8.93 0.18 -23.17
CA VAL A 527 -10.23 0.84 -22.92
C VAL A 527 -10.08 2.35 -23.19
N PRO A 528 -11.06 3.04 -23.79
CA PRO A 528 -10.97 4.46 -24.14
C PRO A 528 -10.56 5.39 -22.98
N ALA A 529 -9.88 6.49 -23.31
CA ALA A 529 -9.28 7.42 -22.34
C ALA A 529 -10.28 8.11 -21.39
N HIS A 530 -11.53 8.34 -21.82
CA HIS A 530 -12.56 8.93 -20.96
C HIS A 530 -13.07 7.98 -19.86
N ALA A 531 -12.63 6.72 -19.84
CA ALA A 531 -12.91 5.76 -18.77
C ALA A 531 -11.77 5.65 -17.74
N ASP A 532 -10.87 6.65 -17.67
CA ASP A 532 -9.83 6.68 -16.65
C ASP A 532 -10.42 6.86 -15.24
N ASP A 533 -9.67 6.38 -14.24
CA ASP A 533 -10.08 6.38 -12.83
C ASP A 533 -10.48 7.76 -12.32
N ALA A 534 -9.75 8.82 -12.69
CA ALA A 534 -9.99 10.17 -12.18
C ALA A 534 -11.25 10.77 -12.81
N THR A 535 -11.41 10.60 -14.13
CA THR A 535 -12.60 11.06 -14.85
C THR A 535 -13.85 10.34 -14.36
N LEU A 536 -13.83 9.00 -14.24
CA LEU A 536 -14.96 8.24 -13.70
C LEU A 536 -15.26 8.58 -12.24
N THR A 537 -14.23 8.71 -11.39
CA THR A 537 -14.38 9.12 -9.99
C THR A 537 -15.07 10.49 -9.88
N ASN A 538 -14.66 11.47 -10.70
CA ASN A 538 -15.30 12.78 -10.70
C ASN A 538 -16.74 12.72 -11.24
N ALA A 539 -16.96 11.94 -12.30
CA ALA A 539 -18.25 11.81 -12.95
C ALA A 539 -19.33 11.18 -12.04
N VAL A 540 -18.94 10.27 -11.15
CA VAL A 540 -19.82 9.64 -10.16
C VAL A 540 -19.75 10.28 -8.77
N ALA A 541 -18.89 11.30 -8.59
CA ALA A 541 -18.70 11.96 -7.30
C ALA A 541 -20.03 12.49 -6.74
N GLY A 542 -20.32 12.20 -5.47
CA GLY A 542 -21.58 12.56 -4.83
C GLY A 542 -22.76 11.63 -5.13
N LEU A 543 -22.70 10.81 -6.21
CA LEU A 543 -23.68 9.74 -6.47
C LEU A 543 -23.36 8.47 -5.67
N ALA A 544 -22.07 8.19 -5.48
CA ALA A 544 -21.58 7.03 -4.71
C ALA A 544 -21.51 7.26 -3.18
N TYR A 545 -21.87 8.44 -2.68
CA TYR A 545 -21.76 8.80 -1.25
C TYR A 545 -22.93 8.25 -0.43
N ALA A 546 -22.66 7.26 0.44
CA ALA A 546 -23.67 6.64 1.30
C ALA A 546 -23.08 5.79 2.46
N SER A 547 -21.98 6.20 3.10
CA SER A 547 -21.43 5.45 4.25
C SER A 547 -21.78 6.10 5.60
N LYS A 548 -22.50 5.38 6.47
CA LYS A 548 -22.64 5.66 7.91
C LYS A 548 -21.33 5.37 8.68
N PHE A 549 -20.37 4.68 8.07
CA PHE A 549 -19.19 4.14 8.75
C PHE A 549 -17.93 4.96 8.41
N GLY A 550 -17.81 6.14 9.02
CA GLY A 550 -16.56 6.68 9.57
C GLY A 550 -15.35 6.94 8.66
N ALA A 551 -15.39 6.75 7.34
CA ALA A 551 -14.25 7.14 6.51
C ALA A 551 -14.14 8.68 6.48
N PRO A 552 -12.97 9.28 6.80
CA PRO A 552 -12.83 10.73 6.85
C PRO A 552 -13.19 11.35 5.50
N ARG A 553 -13.85 12.52 5.51
CA ARG A 553 -14.30 13.27 4.29
C ARG A 553 -13.24 13.46 3.20
N ARG A 554 -11.95 13.24 3.49
CA ARG A 554 -10.83 13.31 2.54
C ARG A 554 -10.61 12.03 1.73
N SER A 555 -11.16 10.88 2.11
CA SER A 555 -11.03 9.60 1.37
C SER A 555 -12.12 9.36 0.33
N ALA A 556 -13.09 10.27 0.19
CA ALA A 556 -14.23 10.13 -0.74
C ALA A 556 -13.84 10.16 -2.23
N ARG A 557 -12.67 10.70 -2.58
CA ARG A 557 -12.08 10.58 -3.93
C ARG A 557 -11.55 9.17 -4.25
N ALA A 558 -11.50 8.26 -3.28
CA ALA A 558 -10.96 6.91 -3.49
C ALA A 558 -12.01 5.84 -3.82
N ASP A 559 -13.31 6.21 -3.83
CA ASP A 559 -14.40 5.22 -3.85
C ASP A 559 -14.55 4.50 -5.19
N LEU A 560 -14.15 5.07 -6.32
CA LEU A 560 -14.11 4.38 -7.63
C LEU A 560 -12.66 4.28 -8.13
N THR A 561 -11.86 3.57 -7.35
CA THR A 561 -10.51 3.17 -7.75
C THR A 561 -10.59 2.08 -8.82
N ALA A 562 -9.83 2.22 -9.91
CA ALA A 562 -9.74 1.30 -11.05
C ALA A 562 -10.94 1.25 -12.02
N GLY A 563 -11.30 2.39 -12.61
CA GLY A 563 -12.31 2.52 -13.67
C GLY A 563 -12.08 1.60 -14.86
N TYR A 564 -10.83 1.39 -15.26
CA TYR A 564 -10.50 0.42 -16.31
C TYR A 564 -10.82 -1.04 -15.91
N ARG A 565 -10.59 -1.40 -14.65
CA ARG A 565 -10.91 -2.73 -14.13
C ARG A 565 -12.39 -2.94 -13.91
N LEU A 566 -13.12 -1.87 -13.58
CA LEU A 566 -14.58 -1.90 -13.59
C LEU A 566 -15.08 -2.25 -14.99
N MET A 567 -14.53 -1.65 -16.04
CA MET A 567 -14.92 -2.00 -17.40
C MET A 567 -14.62 -3.48 -17.70
N ASP A 568 -13.42 -3.98 -17.43
CA ASP A 568 -13.10 -5.42 -17.61
C ASP A 568 -14.05 -6.35 -16.84
N LEU A 569 -14.36 -6.00 -15.59
CA LEU A 569 -15.32 -6.71 -14.75
C LEU A 569 -16.69 -6.75 -15.43
N LEU A 570 -17.19 -5.61 -15.93
CA LEU A 570 -18.48 -5.52 -16.62
C LEU A 570 -18.49 -6.31 -17.93
N HIS A 571 -17.41 -6.28 -18.72
CA HIS A 571 -17.31 -7.05 -19.97
C HIS A 571 -17.26 -8.57 -19.76
N SER A 572 -16.68 -9.02 -18.64
CA SER A 572 -16.63 -10.45 -18.28
C SER A 572 -17.94 -10.97 -17.68
N LEU A 573 -18.79 -10.08 -17.18
CA LEU A 573 -20.01 -10.44 -16.46
C LEU A 573 -21.04 -11.24 -17.25
N PRO A 574 -21.33 -10.95 -18.54
CA PRO A 574 -22.29 -11.73 -19.32
C PRO A 574 -21.95 -13.22 -19.42
N ALA A 575 -20.65 -13.56 -19.47
CA ALA A 575 -20.21 -14.96 -19.52
C ALA A 575 -20.46 -15.66 -18.17
N ALA A 576 -20.15 -14.99 -17.06
CA ALA A 576 -20.45 -15.49 -15.73
C ALA A 576 -21.96 -15.68 -15.50
N LEU A 577 -22.78 -14.72 -15.95
CA LEU A 577 -24.25 -14.77 -15.85
C LEU A 577 -24.89 -15.95 -16.59
N ARG A 578 -24.19 -16.54 -17.57
CA ARG A 578 -24.61 -17.73 -18.35
C ARG A 578 -24.09 -19.05 -17.76
N GLY A 579 -23.50 -19.04 -16.56
CA GLY A 579 -22.96 -20.23 -15.88
C GLY A 579 -21.45 -20.41 -16.01
N GLY A 580 -20.72 -19.39 -16.47
CA GLY A 580 -19.26 -19.35 -16.38
C GLY A 580 -18.77 -19.09 -14.96
N SER A 581 -17.45 -19.16 -14.76
CA SER A 581 -16.82 -18.80 -13.48
C SER A 581 -17.12 -17.34 -13.12
N SER A 582 -17.44 -17.09 -11.84
CA SER A 582 -17.66 -15.74 -11.32
C SER A 582 -16.40 -14.89 -11.53
N PRO A 583 -16.50 -13.66 -12.09
CA PRO A 583 -15.36 -12.81 -12.25
C PRO A 583 -14.95 -12.23 -10.87
N ARG A 584 -13.65 -12.17 -10.61
CA ARG A 584 -13.14 -11.55 -9.39
C ARG A 584 -13.26 -10.03 -9.51
N SER A 585 -13.92 -9.37 -8.56
CA SER A 585 -13.96 -7.90 -8.46
C SER A 585 -12.79 -7.32 -7.65
N ALA A 586 -11.64 -8.01 -7.65
CA ALA A 586 -10.51 -7.63 -6.81
C ALA A 586 -10.03 -6.20 -7.14
N GLY A 587 -10.01 -5.36 -6.11
CA GLY A 587 -9.58 -3.96 -6.22
C GLY A 587 -10.57 -2.97 -6.84
N VAL A 588 -11.75 -3.41 -7.32
CA VAL A 588 -12.82 -2.50 -7.80
C VAL A 588 -13.76 -2.22 -6.64
N ARG A 589 -13.73 -0.99 -6.09
CA ARG A 589 -14.60 -0.58 -4.97
C ARG A 589 -15.64 0.44 -5.43
N GLY A 590 -16.70 0.60 -4.63
CA GLY A 590 -17.72 1.65 -4.71
C GLY A 590 -18.67 1.61 -5.91
N TRP A 591 -18.32 0.91 -6.98
CA TRP A 591 -19.13 0.78 -8.20
C TRP A 591 -20.51 0.16 -7.93
N SER A 592 -20.61 -0.82 -7.00
CA SER A 592 -21.91 -1.44 -6.65
C SER A 592 -22.93 -0.43 -6.12
N ARG A 593 -22.49 0.73 -5.61
CA ARG A 593 -23.37 1.81 -5.13
C ARG A 593 -24.11 2.52 -6.25
N VAL A 594 -23.55 2.57 -7.46
CA VAL A 594 -24.16 3.29 -8.59
C VAL A 594 -25.01 2.39 -9.49
N VAL A 595 -24.89 1.05 -9.40
CA VAL A 595 -25.65 0.10 -10.24
C VAL A 595 -27.16 0.19 -10.00
N GLY A 596 -27.62 0.44 -8.77
CA GLY A 596 -29.04 0.70 -8.47
C GLY A 596 -29.54 2.06 -8.96
N GLY A 597 -28.66 2.87 -9.55
CA GLY A 597 -28.81 4.30 -9.83
C GLY A 597 -28.76 4.70 -11.31
N LEU A 598 -29.14 3.81 -12.24
CA LEU A 598 -28.93 4.05 -13.68
C LEU A 598 -29.56 5.35 -14.20
N GLY A 599 -30.74 5.72 -13.71
CA GLY A 599 -31.39 6.98 -14.08
C GLY A 599 -30.63 8.20 -13.57
N ALA A 600 -30.02 8.14 -12.38
CA ALA A 600 -29.18 9.20 -11.86
C ALA A 600 -27.89 9.38 -12.69
N LEU A 601 -27.28 8.27 -13.13
CA LEU A 601 -26.14 8.30 -14.04
C LEU A 601 -26.54 8.92 -15.39
N ALA A 602 -27.69 8.49 -15.96
CA ALA A 602 -28.21 9.01 -17.23
C ALA A 602 -28.56 10.50 -17.14
N LEU A 603 -29.23 10.94 -16.06
CA LEU A 603 -29.55 12.35 -15.83
C LEU A 603 -28.27 13.19 -15.86
N ARG A 604 -27.23 12.79 -15.12
CA ARG A 604 -25.97 13.53 -15.07
C ARG A 604 -25.22 13.50 -16.40
N ALA A 605 -25.20 12.35 -17.08
CA ALA A 605 -24.59 12.21 -18.42
C ALA A 605 -25.28 13.09 -19.47
N GLY A 606 -26.59 13.26 -19.34
CA GLY A 606 -27.41 14.01 -20.30
C GLY A 606 -27.37 15.53 -20.14
N MET A 607 -26.90 16.07 -19.01
CA MET A 607 -26.93 17.52 -18.74
C MET A 607 -25.68 18.25 -19.25
N ALA A 608 -25.87 19.36 -19.98
CA ALA A 608 -24.77 20.20 -20.46
C ALA A 608 -23.94 20.86 -19.34
N THR A 609 -24.50 20.93 -18.13
CA THR A 609 -23.84 21.42 -16.91
C THR A 609 -22.80 20.46 -16.32
N THR A 610 -22.76 19.22 -16.81
CA THR A 610 -21.72 18.23 -16.50
C THR A 610 -20.56 18.39 -17.50
N PRO A 611 -19.29 18.43 -17.09
CA PRO A 611 -18.15 18.54 -18.01
C PRO A 611 -18.14 17.44 -19.09
N ALA A 612 -17.72 17.77 -20.31
CA ALA A 612 -17.76 16.83 -21.44
C ALA A 612 -17.05 15.49 -21.18
N PRO A 613 -15.83 15.45 -20.59
CA PRO A 613 -15.17 14.20 -20.26
C PRO A 613 -15.96 13.33 -19.28
N GLU A 614 -16.61 13.94 -18.28
CA GLU A 614 -17.45 13.23 -17.32
C GLU A 614 -18.71 12.64 -17.99
N ARG A 615 -19.32 13.36 -18.94
CA ARG A 615 -20.49 12.86 -19.69
C ARG A 615 -20.14 11.66 -20.55
N GLU A 616 -19.02 11.71 -21.26
CA GLU A 616 -18.52 10.59 -22.07
C GLU A 616 -18.21 9.37 -21.19
N ALA A 617 -17.56 9.57 -20.04
CA ALA A 617 -17.29 8.53 -19.06
C ALA A 617 -18.57 7.83 -18.56
N LEU A 618 -19.61 8.62 -18.23
CA LEU A 618 -20.90 8.10 -17.77
C LEU A 618 -21.66 7.37 -18.88
N ALA A 619 -21.63 7.86 -20.12
CA ALA A 619 -22.25 7.19 -21.27
C ALA A 619 -21.58 5.82 -21.53
N THR A 620 -20.25 5.76 -21.45
CA THR A 620 -19.49 4.51 -21.57
C THR A 620 -19.81 3.54 -20.43
N LEU A 621 -19.88 4.03 -19.19
CA LEU A 621 -20.28 3.21 -18.04
C LEU A 621 -21.72 2.68 -18.17
N LEU A 622 -22.67 3.52 -18.60
CA LEU A 622 -24.05 3.13 -18.84
C LEU A 622 -24.15 2.03 -19.91
N THR A 623 -23.40 2.17 -20.99
CA THR A 623 -23.31 1.16 -22.06
C THR A 623 -22.75 -0.16 -21.52
N ALA A 624 -21.63 -0.11 -20.80
CA ALA A 624 -21.03 -1.31 -20.20
C ALA A 624 -21.96 -2.00 -19.18
N LEU A 625 -22.72 -1.24 -18.38
CA LEU A 625 -23.71 -1.78 -17.45
C LEU A 625 -24.91 -2.43 -18.18
N ALA A 626 -25.31 -1.86 -19.32
CA ALA A 626 -26.37 -2.39 -20.16
C ALA A 626 -25.94 -3.70 -20.85
N ASP A 627 -24.74 -3.72 -21.43
CA ASP A 627 -24.12 -4.91 -22.05
C ASP A 627 -23.87 -6.02 -21.04
N ALA A 628 -23.52 -5.66 -19.81
CA ALA A 628 -23.37 -6.58 -18.69
C ALA A 628 -24.71 -7.22 -18.24
N GLY A 629 -25.85 -6.75 -18.77
CA GLY A 629 -27.20 -7.19 -18.38
C GLY A 629 -27.67 -6.67 -17.02
N LEU A 630 -26.95 -5.71 -16.42
CA LEU A 630 -27.30 -5.13 -15.12
C LEU A 630 -28.42 -4.08 -15.20
N ALA A 631 -28.71 -3.61 -16.42
CA ALA A 631 -29.83 -2.71 -16.70
C ALA A 631 -31.16 -3.43 -16.91
N ASP A 632 -31.17 -4.76 -17.07
CA ASP A 632 -32.40 -5.49 -17.33
C ASP A 632 -33.12 -5.89 -16.04
N GLY A 633 -34.15 -5.13 -15.67
CA GLY A 633 -35.01 -5.45 -14.52
C GLY A 633 -35.74 -6.80 -14.62
N THR A 634 -35.80 -7.42 -15.80
CA THR A 634 -36.42 -8.74 -15.99
C THR A 634 -35.47 -9.91 -15.72
N ALA A 635 -34.16 -9.65 -15.57
CA ALA A 635 -33.14 -10.68 -15.35
C ALA A 635 -33.20 -11.34 -13.96
N GLY A 636 -34.04 -10.83 -13.04
CA GLY A 636 -34.17 -11.34 -11.67
C GLY A 636 -32.91 -11.14 -10.82
N LEU A 637 -32.08 -10.15 -11.18
CA LEU A 637 -30.86 -9.82 -10.46
C LEU A 637 -31.17 -8.90 -9.26
N SER A 638 -30.54 -9.17 -8.14
CA SER A 638 -30.58 -8.33 -6.95
C SER A 638 -29.18 -8.13 -6.40
N MET A 639 -28.88 -6.91 -5.97
CA MET A 639 -27.72 -6.63 -5.12
C MET A 639 -28.12 -6.90 -3.68
N LEU A 640 -27.32 -7.69 -2.98
CA LEU A 640 -27.47 -7.98 -1.55
C LEU A 640 -26.32 -7.34 -0.79
N THR A 641 -26.61 -6.70 0.33
CA THR A 641 -25.59 -6.42 1.34
C THR A 641 -25.64 -7.56 2.35
N VAL A 642 -24.52 -8.24 2.56
CA VAL A 642 -24.40 -9.37 3.49
C VAL A 642 -23.35 -9.10 4.57
N VAL A 643 -23.62 -9.54 5.79
CA VAL A 643 -22.70 -9.49 6.91
C VAL A 643 -22.28 -10.91 7.28
N VAL A 644 -20.99 -11.10 7.48
CA VAL A 644 -20.36 -12.37 7.83
C VAL A 644 -19.75 -12.21 9.22
N ASP A 645 -20.01 -13.18 10.11
CA ASP A 645 -19.61 -13.12 11.52
C ASP A 645 -18.09 -13.27 11.76
N ASP A 646 -17.34 -13.64 10.73
CA ASP A 646 -15.87 -13.65 10.74
C ASP A 646 -15.29 -12.54 9.86
N GLU A 647 -14.12 -12.04 10.26
CA GLU A 647 -13.27 -11.23 9.41
C GLU A 647 -12.72 -12.10 8.26
N PHE A 648 -13.30 -11.95 7.07
CA PHE A 648 -12.94 -12.75 5.91
C PHE A 648 -12.58 -11.86 4.71
N PRO A 649 -11.29 -11.80 4.33
CA PRO A 649 -10.83 -11.03 3.18
C PRO A 649 -10.97 -11.79 1.84
N GLY A 650 -11.45 -13.04 1.88
CA GLY A 650 -11.55 -13.91 0.70
C GLY A 650 -12.88 -13.79 -0.06
N ASP A 651 -13.02 -14.63 -1.09
CA ASP A 651 -14.23 -14.70 -1.92
C ASP A 651 -15.39 -15.34 -1.14
N ILE A 652 -16.33 -14.51 -0.70
CA ILE A 652 -17.50 -14.97 0.05
C ILE A 652 -18.45 -15.84 -0.79
N ALA A 653 -18.44 -15.70 -2.11
CA ALA A 653 -19.23 -16.57 -2.98
C ALA A 653 -18.70 -17.99 -2.91
N ALA A 654 -17.37 -18.16 -2.88
CA ALA A 654 -16.74 -19.45 -2.66
C ALA A 654 -16.94 -19.98 -1.22
N LYS A 655 -16.76 -19.13 -0.19
CA LYS A 655 -16.91 -19.54 1.24
C LYS A 655 -18.30 -20.10 1.53
N PHE A 656 -19.34 -19.47 1.00
CA PHE A 656 -20.74 -19.82 1.29
C PHE A 656 -21.45 -20.54 0.14
N ASP A 657 -20.72 -20.92 -0.92
CA ASP A 657 -21.29 -21.53 -2.13
C ASP A 657 -22.50 -20.74 -2.65
N LEU A 658 -22.34 -19.41 -2.72
CA LEU A 658 -23.38 -18.53 -3.25
C LEU A 658 -23.36 -18.64 -4.77
N ARG A 659 -24.53 -18.80 -5.39
CA ARG A 659 -24.73 -18.55 -6.83
C ARG A 659 -24.68 -17.04 -7.12
N ALA A 660 -23.55 -16.45 -6.77
CA ALA A 660 -23.23 -15.05 -6.91
C ALA A 660 -22.47 -14.83 -8.21
N VAL A 661 -22.80 -13.73 -8.87
CA VAL A 661 -22.20 -13.31 -10.12
C VAL A 661 -21.02 -12.37 -9.86
N VAL A 662 -21.05 -11.59 -8.76
CA VAL A 662 -19.94 -10.73 -8.28
C VAL A 662 -20.07 -10.55 -6.78
N ALA A 663 -18.95 -10.47 -6.05
CA ALA A 663 -18.90 -10.13 -4.63
C ALA A 663 -17.83 -9.05 -4.33
N GLU A 664 -18.26 -7.88 -3.89
CA GLU A 664 -17.40 -6.76 -3.48
C GLU A 664 -17.33 -6.65 -1.95
N GLY A 665 -16.12 -6.69 -1.37
CA GLY A 665 -15.92 -6.42 0.06
C GLY A 665 -15.99 -4.92 0.37
N ILE A 666 -16.89 -4.51 1.27
CA ILE A 666 -17.15 -3.08 1.56
C ILE A 666 -16.61 -2.60 2.91
N HIS A 667 -16.45 -3.47 3.91
CA HIS A 667 -15.84 -3.13 5.22
C HIS A 667 -15.40 -4.39 5.99
N SER A 668 -14.33 -4.30 6.77
CA SER A 668 -13.88 -5.32 7.73
C SER A 668 -13.49 -4.65 9.05
N GLY A 669 -13.95 -5.19 10.18
CA GLY A 669 -13.63 -4.68 11.51
C GLY A 669 -14.51 -5.29 12.61
N LEU A 670 -14.04 -5.26 13.87
CA LEU A 670 -14.75 -5.79 15.05
C LEU A 670 -15.17 -7.27 14.92
N GLY A 671 -14.36 -8.08 14.24
CA GLY A 671 -14.64 -9.52 14.06
C GLY A 671 -15.64 -9.85 12.95
N ARG A 672 -16.29 -8.86 12.32
CA ARG A 672 -17.25 -9.07 11.22
C ARG A 672 -16.73 -8.52 9.90
N SER A 673 -17.23 -9.03 8.78
CA SER A 673 -16.99 -8.49 7.45
C SER A 673 -18.29 -8.24 6.69
N CYS A 674 -18.37 -7.14 5.95
CA CYS A 674 -19.54 -6.73 5.19
C CYS A 674 -19.21 -6.72 3.70
N HIS A 675 -20.09 -7.32 2.90
CA HIS A 675 -19.88 -7.54 1.47
C HIS A 675 -21.14 -7.22 0.68
N ARG A 676 -20.98 -6.87 -0.59
CA ARG A 676 -22.09 -6.72 -1.54
C ARG A 676 -22.01 -7.76 -2.63
N VAL A 677 -23.12 -8.42 -2.89
CA VAL A 677 -23.18 -9.57 -3.79
C VAL A 677 -24.29 -9.39 -4.80
N ILE A 678 -23.99 -9.55 -6.08
CA ILE A 678 -25.03 -9.65 -7.12
C ILE A 678 -25.42 -11.12 -7.25
N VAL A 679 -26.69 -11.43 -7.00
CA VAL A 679 -27.23 -12.78 -7.13
C VAL A 679 -28.40 -12.80 -8.10
N ARG A 680 -28.65 -13.97 -8.69
CA ARG A 680 -29.90 -14.26 -9.41
C ARG A 680 -30.90 -14.85 -8.42
N GLY A 681 -32.02 -14.16 -8.17
CA GLY A 681 -33.07 -14.61 -7.26
C GLY A 681 -32.80 -14.36 -5.76
N ALA A 682 -33.31 -15.24 -4.90
CA ALA A 682 -33.07 -15.18 -3.46
C ALA A 682 -31.74 -15.85 -3.09
N ALA A 683 -30.92 -15.21 -2.26
CA ALA A 683 -29.81 -15.90 -1.61
C ALA A 683 -30.37 -16.62 -0.38
N PRO A 684 -29.99 -17.88 -0.15
CA PRO A 684 -30.37 -18.56 1.09
C PRO A 684 -29.62 -17.91 2.27
N GLU A 685 -30.33 -17.60 3.35
CA GLU A 685 -29.68 -17.38 4.64
C GLU A 685 -28.93 -18.65 5.03
N ARG A 686 -27.71 -18.49 5.55
CA ARG A 686 -26.86 -19.59 6.03
C ARG A 686 -26.24 -19.20 7.36
N ASP A 687 -25.91 -20.17 8.18
CA ASP A 687 -25.19 -19.92 9.43
C ASP A 687 -23.90 -19.12 9.16
N GLY A 688 -23.73 -17.99 9.84
CA GLY A 688 -22.61 -17.07 9.67
C GLY A 688 -22.70 -16.12 8.46
N LEU A 689 -23.81 -16.10 7.71
CA LEU A 689 -24.09 -15.15 6.63
C LEU A 689 -25.50 -14.57 6.74
N GLN A 690 -25.60 -13.29 7.10
CA GLN A 690 -26.85 -12.54 7.23
C GLN A 690 -27.06 -11.59 6.04
N VAL A 691 -28.23 -11.63 5.40
CA VAL A 691 -28.62 -10.62 4.40
C VAL A 691 -29.23 -9.42 5.13
N VAL A 692 -28.60 -8.25 5.02
CA VAL A 692 -29.05 -7.03 5.72
C VAL A 692 -29.72 -6.01 4.81
N GLU A 693 -29.47 -6.08 3.50
CA GLU A 693 -30.10 -5.20 2.51
C GLU A 693 -30.33 -5.95 1.20
N ARG A 694 -31.44 -5.67 0.53
CA ARG A 694 -31.73 -6.14 -0.83
C ARG A 694 -32.13 -4.96 -1.70
N THR A 695 -31.38 -4.73 -2.76
CA THR A 695 -31.68 -3.70 -3.77
C THR A 695 -31.95 -4.39 -5.11
N PRO A 696 -33.16 -4.26 -5.69
CA PRO A 696 -33.41 -4.74 -7.05
C PRO A 696 -32.58 -3.93 -8.05
N LEU A 697 -32.04 -4.59 -9.07
CA LEU A 697 -31.34 -3.94 -10.18
C LEU A 697 -32.31 -3.64 -11.33
N GLY A 698 -31.96 -2.68 -12.22
CA GLY A 698 -32.78 -2.31 -13.37
C GLY A 698 -33.93 -1.32 -13.09
N ALA A 699 -33.88 -0.54 -11.99
CA ALA A 699 -35.01 0.29 -11.53
C ALA A 699 -35.42 1.46 -12.46
N TRP A 700 -34.57 1.89 -13.39
CA TRP A 700 -34.88 3.01 -14.31
C TRP A 700 -35.45 2.55 -15.67
N GLY A 701 -35.19 1.31 -16.08
CA GLY A 701 -35.66 0.84 -17.38
C GLY A 701 -35.06 -0.50 -17.77
N THR A 702 -35.12 -0.82 -19.06
CA THR A 702 -34.49 -2.03 -19.63
C THR A 702 -33.13 -1.69 -20.24
N THR A 703 -32.35 -2.69 -20.63
CA THR A 703 -31.16 -2.51 -21.50
C THR A 703 -31.48 -1.63 -22.72
N GLY A 704 -32.65 -1.81 -23.34
CA GLY A 704 -33.08 -0.99 -24.48
C GLY A 704 -33.31 0.48 -24.14
N SER A 705 -33.76 0.80 -22.91
CA SER A 705 -33.94 2.17 -22.44
C SER A 705 -32.59 2.89 -22.27
N VAL A 706 -31.58 2.18 -21.75
CA VAL A 706 -30.22 2.72 -21.61
C VAL A 706 -29.59 2.96 -22.97
N GLN A 707 -29.70 1.99 -23.89
CA GLN A 707 -29.17 2.16 -25.26
C GLN A 707 -29.84 3.34 -25.96
N ARG A 708 -31.17 3.44 -25.90
CA ARG A 708 -31.92 4.55 -26.50
C ARG A 708 -31.48 5.90 -25.95
N PHE A 709 -31.19 5.99 -24.65
CA PHE A 709 -30.65 7.21 -24.05
C PHE A 709 -29.27 7.57 -24.60
N VAL A 710 -28.35 6.60 -24.68
CA VAL A 710 -27.00 6.81 -25.21
C VAL A 710 -27.05 7.25 -26.68
N ASP A 711 -27.92 6.63 -27.48
CA ASP A 711 -28.16 7.00 -28.88
C ASP A 711 -28.68 8.45 -28.99
N LEU A 712 -29.69 8.81 -28.19
CA LEU A 712 -30.22 10.19 -28.15
C LEU A 712 -29.17 11.23 -27.76
N LEU A 713 -28.29 10.88 -26.82
CA LEU A 713 -27.19 11.75 -26.40
C LEU A 713 -26.16 11.95 -27.52
N ALA A 714 -25.84 10.90 -28.27
CA ALA A 714 -24.97 10.98 -29.43
C ALA A 714 -25.59 11.76 -30.60
N GLU A 715 -26.90 11.55 -30.87
CA GLU A 715 -27.64 12.20 -31.95
C GLU A 715 -27.90 13.69 -31.69
N ARG A 716 -28.29 14.05 -30.47
CA ARG A 716 -28.83 15.38 -30.14
C ARG A 716 -27.90 16.23 -29.28
N GLY A 717 -26.82 15.66 -28.77
CA GLY A 717 -25.95 16.32 -27.79
C GLY A 717 -26.60 16.48 -26.41
N PRO A 718 -25.89 17.09 -25.44
CA PRO A 718 -26.39 17.23 -24.07
C PRO A 718 -27.54 18.24 -23.99
N VAL A 719 -28.45 18.00 -23.04
CA VAL A 719 -29.58 18.88 -22.74
C VAL A 719 -29.10 20.15 -22.07
N THR A 720 -29.40 21.29 -22.69
CA THR A 720 -29.12 22.62 -22.12
C THR A 720 -29.99 22.88 -20.90
N TRP A 721 -29.35 23.28 -19.80
CA TRP A 721 -30.05 23.66 -18.56
C TRP A 721 -31.00 24.84 -18.79
N ARG A 722 -32.19 24.76 -18.20
CA ARG A 722 -33.22 25.79 -18.25
C ARG A 722 -33.61 26.25 -16.83
N PRO A 723 -33.35 27.51 -16.45
CA PRO A 723 -33.64 28.01 -15.10
C PRO A 723 -35.11 27.87 -14.67
N GLU A 724 -36.05 27.90 -15.62
CA GLU A 724 -37.49 27.75 -15.37
C GLU A 724 -37.87 26.38 -14.76
N TRP A 725 -37.02 25.36 -14.85
CA TRP A 725 -37.27 24.06 -14.21
C TRP A 725 -37.12 24.11 -12.68
N ALA A 726 -36.31 25.04 -12.16
CA ALA A 726 -35.96 25.06 -10.74
C ALA A 726 -37.11 25.52 -9.83
N ALA A 727 -37.91 26.50 -10.24
CA ALA A 727 -38.96 27.07 -9.39
C ALA A 727 -40.14 26.09 -9.16
N PRO A 728 -40.70 25.42 -10.18
CA PRO A 728 -41.73 24.40 -9.97
C PRO A 728 -41.22 23.24 -9.12
N ALA A 729 -39.98 22.79 -9.34
CA ALA A 729 -39.38 21.73 -8.54
C ALA A 729 -39.15 22.15 -7.09
N ALA A 730 -38.68 23.37 -6.84
CA ALA A 730 -38.51 23.92 -5.51
C ALA A 730 -39.83 23.93 -4.72
N THR A 731 -40.92 24.35 -5.37
CA THR A 731 -42.26 24.35 -4.77
C THR A 731 -42.77 22.93 -4.54
N ALA A 732 -42.68 22.04 -5.53
CA ALA A 732 -43.21 20.68 -5.44
C ALA A 732 -42.48 19.82 -4.38
N VAL A 733 -41.18 20.06 -4.19
CA VAL A 733 -40.32 19.32 -3.25
C VAL A 733 -40.24 20.03 -1.88
N GLY A 734 -40.60 21.31 -1.79
CA GLY A 734 -40.51 22.10 -0.56
C GLY A 734 -39.07 22.49 -0.18
N VAL A 735 -38.23 22.78 -1.18
CA VAL A 735 -36.81 23.16 -0.98
C VAL A 735 -36.51 24.53 -1.57
N ARG A 736 -35.33 25.09 -1.26
CA ARG A 736 -34.87 26.34 -1.88
C ARG A 736 -34.53 26.10 -3.35
N ALA A 737 -34.68 27.12 -4.19
CA ALA A 737 -34.36 27.07 -5.62
C ALA A 737 -32.95 26.52 -5.89
N ALA A 738 -31.93 26.93 -5.13
CA ALA A 738 -30.57 26.41 -5.27
C ALA A 738 -30.46 24.90 -5.01
N THR A 739 -31.24 24.34 -4.08
CA THR A 739 -31.30 22.90 -3.81
C THR A 739 -32.02 22.15 -4.94
N ALA A 740 -33.10 22.72 -5.48
CA ALA A 740 -33.79 22.17 -6.64
C ALA A 740 -32.88 22.19 -7.89
N THR A 741 -32.14 23.28 -8.15
CA THR A 741 -31.17 23.36 -9.24
C THR A 741 -30.09 22.28 -9.13
N ALA A 742 -29.49 22.09 -7.94
CA ALA A 742 -28.48 21.06 -7.72
C ALA A 742 -29.03 19.63 -7.94
N LEU A 743 -30.28 19.37 -7.52
CA LEU A 743 -30.96 18.09 -7.78
C LEU A 743 -31.22 17.86 -9.27
N LEU A 744 -31.81 18.83 -9.97
CA LEU A 744 -32.23 18.68 -11.36
C LEU A 744 -31.05 18.63 -12.35
N THR A 745 -29.91 19.24 -12.00
CA THR A 745 -28.67 19.18 -12.79
C THR A 745 -27.83 17.94 -12.48
N GLY A 746 -28.10 17.23 -11.38
CA GLY A 746 -27.27 16.12 -10.89
C GLY A 746 -25.86 16.54 -10.43
N ALA A 747 -25.59 17.84 -10.34
CA ALA A 747 -24.29 18.42 -10.02
C ALA A 747 -24.07 18.50 -8.51
N LEU A 748 -23.39 17.48 -7.97
CA LEU A 748 -23.19 17.26 -6.53
C LEU A 748 -21.73 17.49 -6.08
N TYR A 749 -21.10 18.55 -6.59
CA TYR A 749 -19.66 18.79 -6.46
C TYR A 749 -19.17 18.83 -5.00
N ALA A 750 -19.95 19.46 -4.10
CA ALA A 750 -19.57 19.60 -2.69
C ALA A 750 -20.18 18.52 -1.75
N VAL A 751 -20.86 17.51 -2.28
CA VAL A 751 -21.26 16.32 -1.49
C VAL A 751 -20.05 15.42 -1.24
N ALA A 752 -19.13 15.36 -2.21
CA ALA A 752 -18.00 14.44 -2.19
C ALA A 752 -16.87 14.90 -1.24
N ALA A 753 -16.47 16.19 -1.27
CA ALA A 753 -15.47 16.73 -0.36
C ALA A 753 -15.51 18.27 -0.27
N ASP A 754 -15.04 18.83 0.85
CA ASP A 754 -15.04 20.27 1.12
C ASP A 754 -14.02 21.06 0.27
N ASP A 755 -13.03 20.39 -0.33
CA ASP A 755 -11.97 20.96 -1.17
C ASP A 755 -12.30 21.00 -2.67
N VAL A 756 -13.47 20.50 -3.09
CA VAL A 756 -13.87 20.51 -4.52
C VAL A 756 -14.16 21.95 -4.97
N VAL A 757 -13.53 22.33 -6.08
CA VAL A 757 -13.80 23.58 -6.79
C VAL A 757 -14.99 23.36 -7.71
N VAL A 758 -16.04 24.15 -7.52
CA VAL A 758 -17.23 24.08 -8.38
C VAL A 758 -16.86 24.64 -9.76
N PRO A 759 -17.14 23.92 -10.86
CA PRO A 759 -16.77 24.38 -12.20
C PRO A 759 -17.38 25.75 -12.54
N ALA A 760 -16.57 26.64 -13.13
CA ALA A 760 -17.01 27.99 -13.49
C ALA A 760 -18.16 27.97 -14.51
N ASP A 761 -18.10 27.08 -15.50
CA ASP A 761 -19.12 26.92 -16.53
C ASP A 761 -20.46 26.44 -15.93
N TYR A 762 -20.42 25.58 -14.91
CA TYR A 762 -21.59 25.18 -14.16
C TYR A 762 -22.24 26.37 -13.43
N LEU A 763 -21.43 27.18 -12.75
CA LEU A 763 -21.91 28.37 -12.03
C LEU A 763 -22.51 29.40 -13.00
N ALA A 764 -21.87 29.59 -14.15
CA ALA A 764 -22.36 30.49 -15.20
C ALA A 764 -23.68 30.00 -15.80
N ALA A 765 -23.78 28.71 -16.15
CA ALA A 765 -24.99 28.12 -16.74
C ALA A 765 -26.19 28.11 -15.76
N THR A 766 -25.94 27.89 -14.47
CA THR A 766 -27.00 27.80 -13.45
C THR A 766 -27.33 29.14 -12.77
N GLY A 767 -26.48 30.15 -12.90
CA GLY A 767 -26.58 31.41 -12.18
C GLY A 767 -26.33 31.30 -10.67
N LEU A 768 -25.78 30.17 -10.20
CA LEU A 768 -25.45 29.96 -8.80
C LEU A 768 -24.11 30.61 -8.44
N THR A 769 -23.98 31.01 -7.17
CA THR A 769 -22.66 31.32 -6.60
C THR A 769 -22.08 30.05 -5.97
N ALA A 770 -20.75 29.92 -5.95
CA ALA A 770 -20.07 28.77 -5.32
C ALA A 770 -20.53 28.54 -3.87
N ARG A 771 -20.81 29.61 -3.11
CA ARG A 771 -21.34 29.51 -1.74
C ARG A 771 -22.74 28.89 -1.69
N ARG A 772 -23.62 29.23 -2.63
CA ARG A 772 -25.00 28.70 -2.70
C ARG A 772 -25.01 27.25 -3.16
N GLU A 773 -24.18 26.89 -4.13
CA GLU A 773 -23.99 25.49 -4.55
C GLU A 773 -23.53 24.65 -3.35
N ARG A 774 -22.47 25.08 -2.65
CA ARG A 774 -21.94 24.32 -1.50
C ARG A 774 -22.96 24.14 -0.37
N ALA A 775 -23.83 25.13 -0.16
CA ALA A 775 -24.90 25.01 0.82
C ALA A 775 -26.00 24.03 0.37
N ALA A 776 -26.34 24.02 -0.92
CA ALA A 776 -27.29 23.07 -1.50
C ALA A 776 -26.75 21.64 -1.45
N SER A 777 -25.52 21.42 -1.93
CA SER A 777 -24.85 20.13 -1.92
C SER A 777 -24.68 19.58 -0.51
N ARG A 778 -24.25 20.37 0.48
CA ARG A 778 -24.20 19.92 1.89
C ARG A 778 -25.56 19.50 2.44
N LYS A 779 -26.64 20.19 2.07
CA LYS A 779 -28.00 19.80 2.49
C LYS A 779 -28.41 18.46 1.87
N LEU A 780 -28.07 18.22 0.61
CA LEU A 780 -28.34 16.96 -0.08
C LEU A 780 -27.47 15.81 0.45
N GLY A 781 -26.21 16.08 0.77
CA GLY A 781 -25.29 15.12 1.38
C GLY A 781 -25.65 14.72 2.81
N ALA A 782 -26.51 15.48 3.49
CA ALA A 782 -27.03 15.14 4.82
C ALA A 782 -28.24 14.17 4.77
N LEU A 783 -28.74 13.83 3.58
CA LEU A 783 -29.81 12.83 3.42
C LEU A 783 -29.30 11.43 3.81
N PRO A 784 -30.20 10.51 4.22
CA PRO A 784 -29.83 9.13 4.50
C PRO A 784 -29.08 8.45 3.33
N PRO A 785 -28.20 7.47 3.61
CA PRO A 785 -27.54 6.65 2.60
C PRO A 785 -28.49 6.19 1.48
N GLY A 786 -28.09 6.34 0.21
CA GLY A 786 -28.87 5.92 -0.95
C GLY A 786 -30.10 6.79 -1.30
N ARG A 787 -30.54 7.68 -0.41
CA ARG A 787 -31.72 8.53 -0.65
C ARG A 787 -31.50 9.51 -1.80
N LEU A 788 -30.33 10.14 -1.87
CA LEU A 788 -30.01 11.07 -2.95
C LEU A 788 -30.02 10.38 -4.32
N LEU A 789 -29.46 9.17 -4.40
CA LEU A 789 -29.46 8.37 -5.62
C LEU A 789 -30.88 8.02 -6.08
N HIS A 790 -31.76 7.66 -5.13
CA HIS A 790 -33.17 7.38 -5.42
C HIS A 790 -33.91 8.61 -5.98
N LEU A 791 -33.66 9.80 -5.42
CA LEU A 791 -34.27 11.05 -5.89
C LEU A 791 -33.81 11.41 -7.31
N LEU A 792 -32.52 11.27 -7.60
CA LEU A 792 -31.97 11.54 -8.94
C LEU A 792 -32.47 10.53 -9.97
N ASN A 793 -32.62 9.26 -9.60
CA ASN A 793 -33.30 8.26 -10.43
C ASN A 793 -34.73 8.67 -10.77
N ALA A 794 -35.47 9.23 -9.80
CA ALA A 794 -36.85 9.68 -10.01
C ALA A 794 -36.94 10.92 -10.90
N ALA A 795 -35.94 11.81 -10.84
CA ALA A 795 -35.84 12.98 -11.70
C ALA A 795 -35.54 12.62 -13.16
N MET A 796 -34.97 11.44 -13.44
CA MET A 796 -34.80 10.96 -14.81
C MET A 796 -36.13 10.42 -15.36
N PRO A 797 -36.66 10.95 -16.47
CA PRO A 797 -37.89 10.44 -17.07
C PRO A 797 -37.81 8.96 -17.44
N THR A 798 -38.94 8.23 -17.37
CA THR A 798 -39.00 6.80 -17.73
C THR A 798 -38.76 6.60 -19.23
N ASP A 799 -39.29 7.51 -20.06
CA ASP A 799 -38.93 7.63 -21.46
C ASP A 799 -37.77 8.63 -21.61
N PRO A 800 -36.55 8.18 -21.98
CA PRO A 800 -35.38 9.05 -22.07
C PRO A 800 -35.58 10.25 -23.00
N GLU A 801 -36.40 10.13 -24.06
CA GLU A 801 -36.61 11.21 -25.02
C GLU A 801 -37.30 12.44 -24.40
N THR A 802 -38.09 12.21 -23.35
CA THR A 802 -38.75 13.28 -22.59
C THR A 802 -37.75 14.25 -21.97
N LEU A 803 -36.52 13.81 -21.65
CA LEU A 803 -35.48 14.66 -21.10
C LEU A 803 -35.13 15.82 -22.05
N TRP A 804 -35.03 15.59 -23.37
CA TRP A 804 -34.77 16.63 -24.37
C TRP A 804 -35.98 17.50 -24.67
N ARG A 805 -37.20 16.95 -24.54
CA ARG A 805 -38.45 17.67 -24.86
C ARG A 805 -38.89 18.60 -23.74
N SER A 806 -38.83 18.12 -22.50
CA SER A 806 -39.48 18.77 -21.36
C SER A 806 -38.57 18.93 -20.14
N GLY A 807 -37.39 18.32 -20.14
CA GLY A 807 -36.45 18.35 -19.02
C GLY A 807 -36.70 17.22 -18.00
N PRO A 808 -36.10 17.32 -16.81
CA PRO A 808 -36.25 16.32 -15.75
C PRO A 808 -37.70 16.17 -15.24
N ASP A 809 -38.05 14.98 -14.75
CA ASP A 809 -39.39 14.66 -14.25
C ASP A 809 -39.60 15.17 -12.81
N VAL A 810 -40.12 16.40 -12.72
CA VAL A 810 -40.39 17.07 -11.44
C VAL A 810 -41.49 16.37 -10.63
N ALA A 811 -42.48 15.77 -11.30
CA ALA A 811 -43.60 15.12 -10.63
C ALA A 811 -43.15 13.83 -9.92
N ARG A 812 -42.37 12.99 -10.60
CA ARG A 812 -41.79 11.79 -9.99
C ARG A 812 -40.76 12.13 -8.92
N LEU A 813 -39.95 13.16 -9.12
CA LEU A 813 -39.04 13.67 -8.09
C LEU A 813 -39.79 14.07 -6.81
N ALA A 814 -40.89 14.83 -6.94
CA ALA A 814 -41.69 15.26 -5.79
C ALA A 814 -42.36 14.08 -5.08
N ALA A 815 -42.91 13.11 -5.83
CA ALA A 815 -43.47 11.89 -5.26
C ALA A 815 -42.41 11.07 -4.49
N ALA A 816 -41.22 10.90 -5.08
CA ALA A 816 -40.10 10.21 -4.44
C ALA A 816 -39.65 10.94 -3.17
N TRP A 817 -39.61 12.28 -3.19
CA TRP A 817 -39.25 13.09 -2.03
C TRP A 817 -40.20 12.92 -0.85
N ASN A 818 -41.50 12.81 -1.13
CA ASN A 818 -42.54 12.65 -0.10
C ASN A 818 -42.70 11.20 0.39
N THR A 819 -42.13 10.23 -0.33
CA THR A 819 -42.13 8.82 0.12
C THR A 819 -41.11 8.66 1.23
N PRO A 820 -41.47 8.24 2.46
CA PRO A 820 -40.50 8.02 3.53
C PRO A 820 -39.43 7.02 3.07
N SER A 821 -38.17 7.29 3.43
CA SER A 821 -37.08 6.38 3.11
C SER A 821 -37.36 5.03 3.79
N PRO A 822 -37.16 3.87 3.12
CA PRO A 822 -37.11 2.61 3.84
C PRO A 822 -36.08 2.77 4.95
N THR A 823 -36.49 2.51 6.18
CA THR A 823 -35.66 2.63 7.37
C THR A 823 -34.40 1.78 7.18
N PRO A 824 -33.20 2.38 7.18
CA PRO A 824 -32.00 1.59 7.40
C PRO A 824 -32.03 1.15 8.85
N TYR A 825 -32.02 -0.16 9.06
CA TYR A 825 -31.89 -0.83 10.36
C TYR A 825 -30.88 -0.07 11.25
N GLU A 826 -31.28 0.23 12.49
CA GLU A 826 -30.36 0.59 13.59
C GLU A 826 -29.67 -0.70 14.06
N PRO A 827 -28.34 -0.72 14.24
CA PRO A 827 -27.65 -1.88 14.81
C PRO A 827 -28.13 -2.22 16.22
#